data_AF-A0A9D8NNU0-F1
#
_entry.id   AF-A0A9D8NNU0-F1
#
_cell.length_a   1.000
_cell.length_b   1.000
_cell.length_c   1.000
_cell.angle_alpha   90.00
_cell.angle_beta   90.00
_cell.angle_gamma   90.00
#
_symmetry.space_group_name_H-M   'P 1'
#
loop_
_entity.id
_entity.type
_entity.pdbx_description
1 polymer ?
#
loop_
_entity_poly.entity_id
_entity_poly.type
_entity_poly.pdbx_seq_one_letter_code
_entity_poly.pdbx_strand_id
1 'polypeptide(L)'
;MNSPLLLKNRKIKNPLLKSVHTRLDDAVEVIRQKDPAFYKNCHKLFSVLKSPQNVWKMPLEFFTDSGRKLVLFIAVVFHNLVLGPPKGGMLFISPHILGENFFDLFDRLREEKPSLDEIREFCFEWVSEEIEALSIVTTLKLALYSLPLGGGMCGVFLGEPESIKGEIFLKTIELTNAEKKRLAREIGYLLTKEGIMGYDAYSPGPDIGTDGATMDSLADGHFRALTEMEKIKEKDLLEKLKSIRDAEIVWTEGLPYIKTAAEFAKEIRNHDHTKRSIPELGAVTFKTHGGLAGRGEATAFAAVEIANLLVWYNENPKDYLKVRIGRERKNFLTGKTVIIHGFGSIGLNSAQFFSLKGAKIIAVSEYVKKEKKVVSIYNYQGLNIDDLIKHKEKYGSICGFHEANVYADPYHLLKEKADIIFLAAIENQIHAHNAESIQARYVVSATNAGISQEGYRILIKNGKIVARDSIVKSGGIIGSYLEKIQNAQNDQWEREYVFEDVMSRIENVLKNNVIKNLVEKYSIDLSVAGDVVAIKRIISTMEAKSLHLEKKSTKKPIIIGIFDSGQGGIIVAEKLNKMLPDGNIKLLLFTDKANFPFGQKSKEEINTITFRAIHEIDKRCKIVNTSSGFFYWIVGKAPYFIKALLIRMGIISKDIIVCFACNTVDTMVNHKKLQMHFPYIQFIGPVKRTLARIKNLPKDAKIGVIGTAGTIKSGMYEKLIKEAGYNVLVKATPLLAVLSEMLYKKSFDTEEKQKEFYKIARSIIYVNLEEFIKKNNISHICLACTHYDYLKSTLKDLFGELEFISTVETVIEEVQDLIKQLPLQMGERELEFIKRPKKGKDFDRLILEEIISTQNLSSSEKVKLGDIEDQIKTTLQNKLEGITADEIEEIKFFDSNSVKIKFNGKERVVSLFNVN
;
A
#
# COMPACT_ATOMS: atom_id res chain seq x y z
N MET A 1 11.87 -31.25 -24.48
CA MET A 1 12.65 -31.52 -23.24
C MET A 1 12.82 -33.02 -23.01
N ASN A 2 13.50 -33.72 -23.93
CA ASN A 2 13.93 -35.13 -23.77
C ASN A 2 15.24 -35.34 -24.55
N SER A 3 16.17 -34.37 -24.48
CA SER A 3 17.45 -34.46 -25.18
C SER A 3 18.46 -35.32 -24.39
N PRO A 4 19.11 -36.31 -25.04
CA PRO A 4 20.19 -37.10 -24.47
C PRO A 4 21.38 -36.25 -24.00
N LEU A 5 21.59 -35.07 -24.60
CA LEU A 5 22.70 -34.17 -24.32
C LEU A 5 22.52 -33.40 -23.00
N LEU A 6 21.31 -32.93 -22.69
CA LEU A 6 20.97 -32.39 -21.36
C LEU A 6 20.98 -33.47 -20.27
N LEU A 7 20.61 -34.70 -20.62
CA LEU A 7 20.64 -35.85 -19.70
C LEU A 7 22.05 -36.42 -19.46
N LYS A 8 22.99 -36.25 -20.40
CA LYS A 8 24.43 -36.52 -20.20
C LYS A 8 25.13 -35.41 -19.45
N ASN A 9 24.76 -34.15 -19.70
CA ASN A 9 25.40 -32.98 -19.08
C ASN A 9 24.75 -32.50 -17.77
N ARG A 10 23.53 -32.95 -17.43
CA ARG A 10 22.76 -32.93 -16.13
C ARG A 10 22.93 -31.76 -15.12
N LYS A 11 23.68 -30.71 -15.43
CA LYS A 11 24.21 -29.67 -14.51
C LYS A 11 24.61 -28.38 -15.27
N ILE A 12 23.86 -27.89 -16.25
CA ILE A 12 24.10 -26.48 -16.62
C ILE A 12 23.79 -25.64 -15.36
N LYS A 13 24.77 -24.81 -14.99
CA LYS A 13 24.77 -23.87 -13.85
C LYS A 13 25.68 -22.75 -14.29
N ASN A 14 25.21 -22.02 -15.30
CA ASN A 14 25.81 -20.81 -15.81
C ASN A 14 26.63 -20.11 -14.69
N PRO A 15 27.91 -19.75 -14.93
CA PRO A 15 28.76 -19.18 -13.90
C PRO A 15 28.13 -18.02 -13.12
N LEU A 16 27.29 -17.21 -13.79
CA LEU A 16 26.51 -16.15 -13.17
C LEU A 16 25.50 -16.70 -12.14
N LEU A 17 24.69 -17.69 -12.52
CA LEU A 17 23.71 -18.33 -11.63
C LEU A 17 24.42 -18.98 -10.44
N LYS A 18 25.54 -19.67 -10.68
CA LYS A 18 26.36 -20.26 -9.61
C LYS A 18 26.90 -19.21 -8.65
N SER A 19 27.40 -18.09 -9.18
CA SER A 19 27.90 -16.95 -8.39
C SER A 19 26.78 -16.37 -7.51
N VAL A 20 25.58 -16.17 -8.08
CA VAL A 20 24.40 -15.66 -7.35
C VAL A 20 23.94 -16.65 -6.28
N HIS A 21 23.91 -17.95 -6.55
CA HIS A 21 23.60 -18.97 -5.53
C HIS A 21 24.62 -19.00 -4.40
N THR A 22 25.91 -18.90 -4.71
CA THR A 22 26.98 -18.85 -3.70
C THR A 22 26.85 -17.61 -2.82
N ARG A 23 26.49 -16.48 -3.43
CA ARG A 23 26.20 -15.23 -2.71
C ARG A 23 25.01 -15.36 -1.75
N LEU A 24 23.93 -16.04 -2.17
CA LEU A 24 22.80 -16.34 -1.28
C LEU A 24 23.24 -17.23 -0.11
N ASP A 25 24.04 -18.25 -0.38
CA ASP A 25 24.56 -19.16 0.65
C ASP A 25 25.42 -18.41 1.68
N ASP A 26 26.32 -17.53 1.24
CA ASP A 26 27.16 -16.71 2.12
C ASP A 26 26.29 -15.81 3.01
N ALA A 27 25.22 -15.21 2.48
CA ALA A 27 24.30 -14.38 3.26
C ALA A 27 23.45 -15.20 4.24
N VAL A 28 22.98 -16.39 3.85
CA VAL A 28 22.25 -17.32 4.74
C VAL A 28 23.15 -17.83 5.86
N GLU A 29 24.42 -18.08 5.57
CA GLU A 29 25.41 -18.47 6.57
C GLU A 29 25.65 -17.35 7.60
N VAL A 30 25.73 -16.10 7.15
CA VAL A 30 25.78 -14.94 8.05
C VAL A 30 24.53 -14.86 8.94
N ILE A 31 23.34 -15.10 8.39
CA ILE A 31 22.10 -15.17 9.16
C ILE A 31 22.19 -16.29 10.21
N ARG A 32 22.66 -17.48 9.83
CA ARG A 32 22.83 -18.62 10.74
C ARG A 32 23.73 -18.30 11.92
N GLN A 33 24.84 -17.60 11.67
CA GLN A 33 25.83 -17.27 12.70
C GLN A 33 25.40 -16.09 13.58
N LYS A 34 24.81 -15.04 13.00
CA LYS A 34 24.57 -13.76 13.69
C LYS A 34 23.13 -13.57 14.15
N ASP A 35 22.19 -14.36 13.62
CA ASP A 35 20.79 -14.42 14.05
C ASP A 35 20.28 -15.88 14.03
N PRO A 36 20.82 -16.75 14.91
CA PRO A 36 20.49 -18.17 14.93
C PRO A 36 19.02 -18.44 15.23
N ALA A 37 18.35 -17.53 15.97
CA ALA A 37 16.91 -17.64 16.25
C ALA A 37 16.09 -17.49 14.97
N PHE A 38 16.38 -16.46 14.17
CA PHE A 38 15.74 -16.28 12.86
C PHE A 38 16.03 -17.46 11.93
N TYR A 39 17.29 -17.89 11.84
CA TYR A 39 17.66 -19.04 11.02
C TYR A 39 16.87 -20.29 11.40
N LYS A 40 16.83 -20.64 12.70
CA LYS A 40 16.12 -21.82 13.19
C LYS A 40 14.63 -21.80 12.82
N ASN A 41 13.98 -20.64 12.95
CA ASN A 41 12.55 -20.51 12.63
C ASN A 41 12.26 -20.64 11.13
N CYS A 42 13.13 -20.09 10.28
CA CYS A 42 12.86 -19.98 8.85
C CYS A 42 13.72 -20.89 7.95
N HIS A 43 14.53 -21.81 8.49
CA HIS A 43 15.55 -22.55 7.73
C HIS A 43 15.00 -23.28 6.48
N LYS A 44 13.75 -23.76 6.54
CA LYS A 44 13.07 -24.44 5.43
C LYS A 44 12.74 -23.53 4.24
N LEU A 45 12.68 -22.21 4.46
CA LEU A 45 12.30 -21.24 3.44
C LEU A 45 13.49 -20.74 2.62
N PHE A 46 14.74 -20.92 3.10
CA PHE A 46 15.93 -20.45 2.37
C PHE A 46 16.16 -21.19 1.05
N SER A 47 15.77 -22.46 0.96
CA SER A 47 15.90 -23.23 -0.29
C SER A 47 15.06 -22.65 -1.44
N VAL A 48 13.93 -22.00 -1.12
CA VAL A 48 13.05 -21.36 -2.10
C VAL A 48 13.72 -20.18 -2.81
N LEU A 49 14.75 -19.58 -2.22
CA LEU A 49 15.48 -18.46 -2.84
C LEU A 49 16.42 -18.90 -3.97
N LYS A 50 16.61 -20.20 -4.17
CA LYS A 50 17.48 -20.77 -5.21
C LYS A 50 16.70 -21.30 -6.41
N SER A 51 15.39 -21.11 -6.45
CA SER A 51 14.56 -21.65 -7.52
C SER A 51 13.47 -20.64 -7.86
N PRO A 52 13.29 -20.33 -9.15
CA PRO A 52 12.27 -19.39 -9.56
C PRO A 52 10.87 -19.96 -9.36
N GLN A 53 9.92 -19.08 -9.03
CA GLN A 53 8.52 -19.41 -8.85
C GLN A 53 7.83 -19.74 -10.18
N ASN A 54 8.19 -19.04 -11.27
CA ASN A 54 7.63 -19.28 -12.59
C ASN A 54 8.70 -19.11 -13.68
N VAL A 55 8.65 -19.98 -14.69
CA VAL A 55 9.52 -19.93 -15.87
C VAL A 55 8.68 -20.22 -17.12
N TRP A 56 8.71 -19.30 -18.08
CA TRP A 56 8.14 -19.49 -19.41
C TRP A 56 9.26 -19.53 -20.44
N LYS A 57 9.12 -20.46 -21.38
CA LYS A 57 10.03 -20.70 -22.48
C LYS A 57 9.19 -20.78 -23.75
N MET A 58 9.18 -19.71 -24.54
CA MET A 58 8.21 -19.52 -25.61
C MET A 58 8.93 -19.28 -26.96
N PRO A 59 8.57 -20.02 -28.02
CA PRO A 59 9.00 -19.64 -29.37
C PRO A 59 8.19 -18.44 -29.85
N LEU A 60 8.83 -17.56 -30.62
CA LEU A 60 8.22 -16.44 -31.32
C LEU A 60 8.65 -16.48 -32.78
N GLU A 61 7.68 -16.61 -33.68
CA GLU A 61 7.93 -16.41 -35.10
C GLU A 61 8.01 -14.91 -35.40
N PHE A 62 9.10 -14.48 -36.03
CA PHE A 62 9.35 -13.09 -36.35
C PHE A 62 9.85 -12.95 -37.79
N PHE A 63 9.34 -11.95 -38.51
CA PHE A 63 9.75 -11.68 -39.89
C PHE A 63 10.58 -10.39 -39.95
N THR A 64 11.76 -10.52 -40.57
CA THR A 64 12.68 -9.39 -40.84
C THR A 64 12.13 -8.46 -41.94
N ASP A 65 12.76 -7.30 -42.10
CA ASP A 65 12.48 -6.35 -43.20
C ASP A 65 12.64 -7.03 -44.58
N SER A 66 13.54 -8.00 -44.69
CA SER A 66 13.79 -8.74 -45.94
C SER A 66 12.81 -9.90 -46.16
N GLY A 67 11.79 -10.07 -45.30
CA GLY A 67 10.85 -11.18 -45.34
C GLY A 67 11.41 -12.52 -44.83
N ARG A 68 12.64 -12.56 -44.30
CA ARG A 68 13.22 -13.77 -43.70
C ARG A 68 12.45 -14.08 -42.40
N LYS A 69 11.92 -15.31 -42.32
CA LYS A 69 11.31 -15.87 -41.10
C LYS A 69 12.40 -16.31 -40.12
N LEU A 70 12.29 -15.84 -38.88
CA LEU A 70 13.11 -16.22 -37.74
C LEU A 70 12.23 -16.90 -36.70
N VAL A 71 12.77 -17.88 -35.98
CA VAL A 71 12.15 -18.47 -34.80
C VAL A 71 13.03 -18.10 -33.60
N LEU A 72 12.57 -17.13 -32.83
CA LEU A 72 13.28 -16.60 -31.67
C LEU A 72 12.76 -17.30 -30.40
N PHE A 73 13.61 -17.44 -29.40
CA PHE A 73 13.22 -18.03 -28.12
C PHE A 73 13.21 -16.97 -27.03
N ILE A 74 12.10 -16.91 -26.30
CA ILE A 74 11.86 -15.99 -25.21
C ILE A 74 11.88 -16.78 -23.89
N ALA A 75 12.69 -16.34 -22.95
CA ALA A 75 12.69 -16.81 -21.57
C ALA A 75 12.13 -15.72 -20.66
N VAL A 76 11.06 -16.00 -19.92
CA VAL A 76 10.53 -15.12 -18.87
C VAL A 76 10.64 -15.86 -17.54
N VAL A 77 11.33 -15.27 -16.57
CA VAL A 77 11.55 -15.88 -15.26
C VAL A 77 11.06 -14.95 -14.16
N PHE A 78 10.17 -15.44 -13.31
CA PHE A 78 9.77 -14.78 -12.06
C PHE A 78 10.37 -15.55 -10.91
N HIS A 79 11.29 -14.91 -10.18
CA HIS A 79 11.99 -15.57 -9.09
C HIS A 79 11.11 -15.67 -7.85
N ASN A 80 10.65 -14.54 -7.30
CA ASN A 80 9.87 -14.54 -6.07
C ASN A 80 8.88 -13.36 -6.06
N LEU A 81 7.60 -13.67 -5.89
CA LEU A 81 6.49 -12.72 -5.94
C LEU A 81 5.91 -12.39 -4.56
N VAL A 82 6.62 -12.75 -3.48
CA VAL A 82 6.12 -12.55 -2.11
C VAL A 82 5.88 -11.07 -1.77
N LEU A 83 6.63 -10.15 -2.37
CA LEU A 83 6.55 -8.72 -2.08
C LEU A 83 5.53 -7.98 -2.96
N GLY A 84 5.15 -8.53 -4.11
CA GLY A 84 4.25 -7.88 -5.06
C GLY A 84 4.42 -8.41 -6.49
N PRO A 85 3.81 -7.73 -7.49
CA PRO A 85 3.88 -8.14 -8.89
C PRO A 85 5.31 -8.08 -9.43
N PRO A 86 5.67 -8.90 -10.43
CA PRO A 86 7.03 -8.99 -10.91
C PRO A 86 7.48 -7.72 -11.63
N LYS A 87 8.69 -7.28 -11.35
CA LYS A 87 9.37 -6.17 -12.01
C LYS A 87 10.74 -6.63 -12.45
N GLY A 88 11.08 -6.29 -13.69
CA GLY A 88 12.31 -6.73 -14.34
C GLY A 88 12.69 -5.88 -15.52
N GLY A 89 13.84 -6.20 -16.11
CA GLY A 89 14.26 -5.74 -17.42
C GLY A 89 13.98 -6.76 -18.52
N MET A 90 14.00 -6.31 -19.77
CA MET A 90 13.95 -7.13 -20.98
C MET A 90 15.30 -7.05 -21.70
N LEU A 91 15.89 -8.19 -22.04
CA LEU A 91 17.19 -8.27 -22.71
C LEU A 91 17.05 -8.82 -24.13
N PHE A 92 17.84 -8.26 -25.04
CA PHE A 92 18.14 -8.87 -26.33
C PHE A 92 19.58 -9.37 -26.30
N ILE A 93 19.75 -10.68 -26.18
CA ILE A 93 21.01 -11.33 -25.86
C ILE A 93 21.64 -11.86 -27.16
N SER A 94 22.70 -11.21 -27.60
CA SER A 94 23.47 -11.69 -28.75
C SER A 94 24.59 -12.66 -28.31
N PRO A 95 25.01 -13.62 -29.15
CA PRO A 95 26.09 -14.56 -28.82
C PRO A 95 27.37 -13.91 -28.29
N HIS A 96 27.76 -12.74 -28.81
CA HIS A 96 28.99 -12.06 -28.44
C HIS A 96 29.05 -11.57 -26.98
N ILE A 97 27.92 -11.56 -26.25
CA ILE A 97 27.89 -11.18 -24.83
C ILE A 97 27.85 -12.37 -23.86
N LEU A 98 27.80 -13.62 -24.35
CA LEU A 98 27.69 -14.82 -23.49
C LEU A 98 28.99 -15.18 -22.73
N GLY A 99 30.09 -14.44 -23.01
CA GLY A 99 31.38 -14.59 -22.34
C GLY A 99 32.17 -15.85 -22.73
N GLU A 100 33.44 -15.91 -22.32
CA GLU A 100 34.37 -17.00 -22.70
C GLU A 100 33.90 -18.38 -22.20
N ASN A 101 33.40 -18.47 -20.97
CA ASN A 101 32.91 -19.73 -20.39
C ASN A 101 31.82 -20.40 -21.23
N PHE A 102 30.97 -19.61 -21.91
CA PHE A 102 29.98 -20.15 -22.83
C PHE A 102 30.65 -20.78 -24.04
N PHE A 103 31.57 -20.06 -24.68
CA PHE A 103 32.24 -20.52 -25.89
C PHE A 103 33.15 -21.72 -25.62
N ASP A 104 33.84 -21.78 -24.48
CA ASP A 104 34.62 -22.96 -24.06
C ASP A 104 33.76 -24.22 -23.91
N LEU A 105 32.53 -24.07 -23.41
CA LEU A 105 31.59 -25.19 -23.31
C LEU A 105 30.97 -25.51 -24.67
N PHE A 106 30.62 -24.49 -25.46
CA PHE A 106 30.10 -24.63 -26.80
C PHE A 106 31.08 -25.39 -27.71
N ASP A 107 32.38 -25.07 -27.66
CA ASP A 107 33.40 -25.73 -28.46
C ASP A 107 33.62 -27.19 -28.03
N ARG A 108 33.63 -27.49 -26.74
CA ARG A 108 33.65 -28.89 -26.25
C ARG A 108 32.41 -29.67 -26.71
N LEU A 109 31.25 -29.05 -26.68
CA LEU A 109 30.03 -29.69 -27.19
C LEU A 109 30.11 -29.94 -28.69
N ARG A 110 30.71 -29.03 -29.47
CA ARG A 110 30.91 -29.24 -30.92
C ARG A 110 31.76 -30.47 -31.22
N GLU A 111 32.78 -30.76 -30.40
CA GLU A 111 33.63 -31.94 -30.55
C GLU A 111 32.85 -33.26 -30.43
N GLU A 112 31.76 -33.26 -29.67
CA GLU A 112 30.86 -34.41 -29.50
C GLU A 112 29.93 -34.66 -30.71
N LYS A 113 30.00 -33.81 -31.75
CA LYS A 113 29.15 -33.85 -32.96
C LYS A 113 27.63 -33.91 -32.67
N PRO A 114 27.10 -32.93 -31.92
CA PRO A 114 25.68 -32.87 -31.57
C PRO A 114 24.83 -32.53 -32.79
N SER A 115 23.53 -32.77 -32.70
CA SER A 115 22.56 -32.21 -33.65
C SER A 115 22.38 -30.70 -33.45
N LEU A 116 21.89 -30.01 -34.48
CA LEU A 116 21.59 -28.57 -34.38
C LEU A 116 20.54 -28.26 -33.32
N ASP A 117 19.56 -29.16 -33.13
CA ASP A 117 18.51 -28.97 -32.13
C ASP A 117 19.06 -29.11 -30.70
N GLU A 118 20.01 -30.02 -30.48
CA GLU A 118 20.69 -30.13 -29.18
C GLU A 118 21.51 -28.88 -28.86
N ILE A 119 22.18 -28.29 -29.86
CA ILE A 119 22.90 -27.02 -29.68
C ILE A 119 21.94 -25.85 -29.43
N ARG A 120 20.79 -25.80 -30.12
CA ARG A 120 19.75 -24.78 -29.86
C ARG A 120 19.22 -24.88 -28.43
N GLU A 121 18.93 -26.10 -27.97
CA GLU A 121 18.47 -26.35 -26.61
C GLU A 121 19.54 -25.96 -25.59
N PHE A 122 20.81 -26.29 -25.83
CA PHE A 122 21.94 -25.84 -24.99
C PHE A 122 22.02 -24.31 -24.87
N CYS A 123 22.00 -23.59 -26.00
CA CYS A 123 22.09 -22.12 -26.00
C CYS A 123 20.90 -21.51 -25.24
N PHE A 124 19.71 -22.07 -25.43
CA PHE A 124 18.51 -21.57 -24.80
C PHE A 124 18.47 -21.85 -23.30
N GLU A 125 18.92 -23.03 -22.84
CA GLU A 125 19.06 -23.31 -21.41
C GLU A 125 20.09 -22.38 -20.75
N TRP A 126 21.23 -22.12 -21.41
CA TRP A 126 22.23 -21.18 -20.91
C TRP A 126 21.63 -19.78 -20.69
N VAL A 127 20.94 -19.25 -21.69
CA VAL A 127 20.26 -17.94 -21.60
C VAL A 127 19.18 -17.94 -20.53
N SER A 128 18.40 -19.02 -20.42
CA SER A 128 17.36 -19.14 -19.39
C SER A 128 17.94 -19.04 -17.98
N GLU A 129 19.11 -19.63 -17.72
CA GLU A 129 19.80 -19.56 -16.43
C GLU A 129 20.38 -18.17 -16.14
N GLU A 130 20.80 -17.41 -17.16
CA GLU A 130 21.20 -16.00 -16.98
C GLU A 130 20.01 -15.14 -16.55
N ILE A 131 18.86 -15.32 -17.22
CA ILE A 131 17.61 -14.64 -16.88
C ILE A 131 17.17 -15.00 -15.46
N GLU A 132 17.32 -16.27 -15.06
CA GLU A 132 17.10 -16.70 -13.68
C GLU A 132 18.00 -15.94 -12.69
N ALA A 133 19.32 -15.94 -12.93
CA ALA A 133 20.28 -15.26 -12.05
C ALA A 133 19.96 -13.76 -11.89
N LEU A 134 19.63 -13.08 -12.99
CA LEU A 134 19.26 -11.66 -12.99
C LEU A 134 17.93 -11.41 -12.26
N SER A 135 16.97 -12.33 -12.35
CA SER A 135 15.70 -12.23 -11.62
C SER A 135 15.87 -12.38 -10.09
N ILE A 136 16.81 -13.22 -9.64
CA ILE A 136 17.19 -13.35 -8.22
C ILE A 136 17.78 -12.03 -7.73
N VAL A 137 18.78 -11.50 -8.44
CA VAL A 137 19.44 -10.23 -8.11
C VAL A 137 18.42 -9.07 -8.08
N THR A 138 17.44 -9.07 -8.98
CA THR A 138 16.35 -8.09 -9.01
C THR A 138 15.43 -8.22 -7.80
N THR A 139 15.10 -9.45 -7.37
CA THR A 139 14.32 -9.71 -6.15
C THR A 139 15.03 -9.13 -4.92
N LEU A 140 16.33 -9.38 -4.78
CA LEU A 140 17.12 -8.88 -3.65
C LEU A 140 17.14 -7.36 -3.62
N LYS A 141 17.31 -6.70 -4.77
CA LYS A 141 17.25 -5.23 -4.89
C LYS A 141 15.89 -4.67 -4.45
N LEU A 142 14.80 -5.20 -5.00
CA LEU A 142 13.44 -4.78 -4.66
C LEU A 142 13.17 -4.95 -3.16
N ALA A 143 13.56 -6.10 -2.61
CA ALA A 143 13.46 -6.38 -1.20
C ALA A 143 14.28 -5.40 -0.36
N LEU A 144 15.54 -5.15 -0.68
CA LEU A 144 16.40 -4.24 0.09
C LEU A 144 15.79 -2.84 0.22
N TYR A 145 15.30 -2.28 -0.89
CA TYR A 145 14.76 -0.91 -0.95
C TYR A 145 13.29 -0.78 -0.52
N SER A 146 12.71 -1.84 0.03
CA SER A 146 11.31 -1.86 0.52
C SER A 146 10.30 -1.58 -0.60
N LEU A 147 10.61 -1.98 -1.82
CA LEU A 147 9.72 -1.80 -2.97
C LEU A 147 8.72 -2.97 -3.00
N PRO A 148 7.40 -2.70 -3.10
CA PRO A 148 6.35 -3.72 -3.05
C PRO A 148 6.21 -4.46 -4.40
N LEU A 149 7.30 -5.04 -4.88
CA LEU A 149 7.40 -5.70 -6.19
C LEU A 149 8.26 -6.97 -6.04
N GLY A 150 7.91 -8.01 -6.80
CA GLY A 150 8.69 -9.23 -6.94
C GLY A 150 9.73 -9.13 -8.06
N GLY A 151 10.74 -9.99 -8.07
CA GLY A 151 11.73 -10.01 -9.14
C GLY A 151 11.25 -10.82 -10.35
N GLY A 152 11.28 -10.19 -11.53
CA GLY A 152 11.08 -10.85 -12.82
C GLY A 152 12.18 -10.46 -13.80
N MET A 153 12.34 -11.21 -14.90
CA MET A 153 13.20 -10.84 -16.02
C MET A 153 12.69 -11.49 -17.31
N CYS A 154 12.96 -10.85 -18.45
CA CYS A 154 12.67 -11.39 -19.78
C CYS A 154 13.94 -11.33 -20.64
N GLY A 155 14.25 -12.41 -21.35
CA GLY A 155 15.38 -12.48 -22.28
C GLY A 155 14.97 -13.07 -23.61
N VAL A 156 15.50 -12.51 -24.69
CA VAL A 156 15.35 -13.02 -26.04
C VAL A 156 16.72 -13.34 -26.59
N PHE A 157 16.93 -14.60 -26.99
CA PHE A 157 18.19 -15.02 -27.58
C PHE A 157 18.24 -14.68 -29.07
N LEU A 158 19.26 -13.93 -29.47
CA LEU A 158 19.54 -13.51 -30.85
C LEU A 158 20.72 -14.28 -31.44
N GLY A 159 20.74 -15.59 -31.22
CA GLY A 159 21.73 -16.51 -31.77
C GLY A 159 21.08 -17.63 -32.56
N GLU A 160 21.71 -18.01 -33.67
CA GLU A 160 21.24 -19.05 -34.57
C GLU A 160 22.36 -20.05 -34.84
N PRO A 161 22.23 -21.30 -34.33
CA PRO A 161 23.14 -22.37 -34.70
C PRO A 161 22.96 -22.76 -36.18
N GLU A 162 24.06 -22.75 -36.92
CA GLU A 162 24.13 -23.15 -38.33
C GLU A 162 25.16 -24.29 -38.50
N SER A 163 24.92 -25.24 -39.42
CA SER A 163 25.91 -26.25 -39.79
C SER A 163 26.49 -25.93 -41.16
N ILE A 164 27.80 -25.76 -41.24
CA ILE A 164 28.53 -25.50 -42.48
C ILE A 164 29.60 -26.58 -42.63
N LYS A 165 29.50 -27.39 -43.71
CA LYS A 165 30.43 -28.51 -44.00
C LYS A 165 30.60 -29.51 -42.83
N GLY A 166 29.55 -29.71 -42.03
CA GLY A 166 29.56 -30.64 -40.90
C GLY A 166 30.10 -30.04 -39.59
N GLU A 167 30.54 -28.78 -39.60
CA GLU A 167 30.88 -28.03 -38.39
C GLU A 167 29.72 -27.13 -37.97
N ILE A 168 29.48 -27.03 -36.66
CA ILE A 168 28.43 -26.17 -36.11
C ILE A 168 29.03 -24.82 -35.71
N PHE A 169 28.36 -23.74 -36.10
CA PHE A 169 28.71 -22.37 -35.75
C PHE A 169 27.52 -21.69 -35.08
N LEU A 170 27.78 -20.74 -34.19
CA LEU A 170 26.75 -19.89 -33.61
C LEU A 170 26.80 -18.51 -34.25
N LYS A 171 25.83 -18.22 -35.10
CA LYS A 171 25.71 -16.93 -35.78
C LYS A 171 24.90 -15.96 -34.95
N THR A 172 25.30 -14.69 -34.98
CA THR A 172 24.49 -13.62 -34.37
C THR A 172 23.38 -13.22 -35.33
N ILE A 173 22.15 -13.15 -34.83
CA ILE A 173 21.02 -12.53 -35.54
C ILE A 173 21.17 -11.02 -35.40
N GLU A 174 21.60 -10.35 -36.47
CA GLU A 174 21.68 -8.90 -36.51
C GLU A 174 20.34 -8.30 -36.93
N LEU A 175 19.70 -7.60 -36.01
CA LEU A 175 18.45 -6.87 -36.25
C LEU A 175 18.72 -5.38 -36.41
N THR A 176 18.06 -4.75 -37.39
CA THR A 176 18.00 -3.30 -37.52
C THR A 176 17.31 -2.68 -36.30
N ASN A 177 17.48 -1.37 -36.10
CA ASN A 177 16.77 -0.69 -35.00
C ASN A 177 15.24 -0.75 -35.19
N ALA A 178 14.75 -0.73 -36.44
CA ALA A 178 13.34 -0.89 -36.76
C ALA A 178 12.85 -2.31 -36.40
N GLU A 179 13.61 -3.34 -36.77
CA GLU A 179 13.32 -4.73 -36.43
C GLU A 179 13.28 -4.97 -34.92
N LYS A 180 14.22 -4.39 -34.15
CA LYS A 180 14.23 -4.48 -32.68
C LYS A 180 12.98 -3.88 -32.05
N LYS A 181 12.52 -2.73 -32.56
CA LYS A 181 11.28 -2.09 -32.11
C LYS A 181 10.06 -2.96 -32.42
N ARG A 182 9.97 -3.51 -33.65
CA ARG A 182 8.88 -4.43 -34.01
C ARG A 182 8.90 -5.70 -33.17
N LEU A 183 10.07 -6.29 -32.95
CA LEU A 183 10.23 -7.45 -32.08
C LEU A 183 9.75 -7.14 -30.66
N ALA A 184 10.14 -6.00 -30.09
CA ALA A 184 9.66 -5.56 -28.78
C ALA A 184 8.13 -5.38 -28.74
N ARG A 185 7.52 -4.81 -29.80
CA ARG A 185 6.06 -4.69 -29.93
C ARG A 185 5.37 -6.05 -29.92
N GLU A 186 5.84 -6.99 -30.71
CA GLU A 186 5.25 -8.35 -30.78
C GLU A 186 5.39 -9.10 -29.45
N ILE A 187 6.52 -8.94 -28.74
CA ILE A 187 6.68 -9.49 -27.39
C ILE A 187 5.68 -8.85 -26.43
N GLY A 188 5.50 -7.53 -26.47
CA GLY A 188 4.55 -6.82 -25.60
C GLY A 188 3.12 -7.28 -25.84
N TYR A 189 2.75 -7.47 -27.10
CA TYR A 189 1.46 -8.03 -27.50
C TYR A 189 1.27 -9.46 -26.97
N LEU A 190 2.22 -10.36 -27.25
CA LEU A 190 2.18 -11.76 -26.84
C LEU A 190 2.10 -11.91 -25.32
N LEU A 191 3.01 -11.29 -24.56
CA LEU A 191 3.05 -11.41 -23.11
C LEU A 191 1.79 -10.84 -22.45
N THR A 192 1.14 -9.86 -23.07
CA THR A 192 -0.12 -9.30 -22.58
C THR A 192 -1.30 -10.23 -22.84
N LYS A 193 -1.38 -10.83 -24.02
CA LYS A 193 -2.42 -11.82 -24.37
C LYS A 193 -2.38 -13.03 -23.44
N GLU A 194 -1.17 -13.49 -23.10
CA GLU A 194 -0.94 -14.58 -22.14
C GLU A 194 -1.16 -14.17 -20.67
N GLY A 195 -1.46 -12.90 -20.39
CA GLY A 195 -1.65 -12.39 -19.03
C GLY A 195 -0.38 -12.35 -18.19
N ILE A 196 0.79 -12.51 -18.81
CA ILE A 196 2.11 -12.47 -18.15
C ILE A 196 2.46 -11.02 -17.79
N MET A 197 2.18 -10.08 -18.69
CA MET A 197 2.54 -8.65 -18.59
C MET A 197 1.35 -7.73 -18.29
N GLY A 198 1.58 -6.67 -17.50
CA GLY A 198 0.58 -5.63 -17.19
C GLY A 198 0.94 -4.80 -15.97
N TYR A 199 0.08 -3.83 -15.60
CA TYR A 199 0.31 -2.96 -14.44
C TYR A 199 0.37 -3.74 -13.12
N ASP A 200 -0.61 -4.61 -12.86
CA ASP A 200 -0.66 -5.51 -11.69
C ASP A 200 0.00 -6.87 -11.96
N ALA A 201 0.70 -7.01 -13.10
CA ALA A 201 1.41 -8.21 -13.52
C ALA A 201 2.89 -7.88 -13.81
N TYR A 202 3.56 -8.61 -14.71
CA TYR A 202 4.95 -8.31 -15.04
C TYR A 202 5.09 -6.94 -15.67
N SER A 203 5.98 -6.14 -15.09
CA SER A 203 6.30 -4.82 -15.62
C SER A 203 7.75 -4.77 -16.11
N PRO A 204 7.98 -4.87 -17.44
CA PRO A 204 9.32 -4.78 -18.00
C PRO A 204 9.86 -3.34 -18.00
N GLY A 205 11.19 -3.24 -18.00
CA GLY A 205 11.97 -2.04 -18.30
C GLY A 205 13.15 -2.45 -19.19
N PRO A 206 14.04 -1.53 -19.55
CA PRO A 206 15.14 -1.85 -20.43
C PRO A 206 16.30 -2.47 -19.65
N ASP A 207 17.07 -3.30 -20.35
CA ASP A 207 18.35 -3.85 -19.92
C ASP A 207 19.20 -4.12 -21.19
N ILE A 208 20.24 -4.94 -21.14
CA ILE A 208 21.18 -5.13 -22.26
C ILE A 208 20.43 -5.43 -23.58
N GLY A 209 20.73 -4.64 -24.62
CA GLY A 209 20.15 -4.79 -25.95
C GLY A 209 18.80 -4.08 -26.15
N THR A 210 18.24 -3.47 -25.11
CA THR A 210 16.99 -2.69 -25.15
C THR A 210 17.20 -1.28 -24.59
N ASP A 211 16.32 -0.35 -24.96
CA ASP A 211 16.34 1.06 -24.59
C ASP A 211 14.93 1.66 -24.50
N GLY A 212 14.82 2.98 -24.28
CA GLY A 212 13.52 3.64 -24.19
C GLY A 212 12.64 3.50 -25.42
N ALA A 213 13.22 3.51 -26.63
CA ALA A 213 12.46 3.35 -27.85
C ALA A 213 11.89 1.92 -27.97
N THR A 214 12.66 0.90 -27.60
CA THR A 214 12.11 -0.47 -27.52
C THR A 214 11.06 -0.61 -26.43
N MET A 215 11.16 0.14 -25.31
CA MET A 215 10.14 0.15 -24.25
C MET A 215 8.84 0.83 -24.69
N ASP A 216 8.91 1.91 -25.48
CA ASP A 216 7.71 2.48 -26.11
C ASP A 216 7.05 1.48 -27.05
N SER A 217 7.81 0.77 -27.89
CA SER A 217 7.26 -0.26 -28.77
C SER A 217 6.65 -1.43 -27.99
N LEU A 218 7.29 -1.86 -26.90
CA LEU A 218 6.77 -2.88 -25.99
C LEU A 218 5.43 -2.44 -25.38
N ALA A 219 5.33 -1.18 -24.96
CA ALA A 219 4.10 -0.60 -24.41
C ALA A 219 3.01 -0.45 -25.48
N ASP A 220 3.38 -0.11 -26.72
CA ASP A 220 2.47 -0.02 -27.85
C ASP A 220 1.81 -1.38 -28.14
N GLY A 221 2.60 -2.46 -28.15
CA GLY A 221 2.09 -3.84 -28.27
C GLY A 221 1.18 -4.24 -27.10
N HIS A 222 1.50 -3.79 -25.88
CA HIS A 222 0.65 -3.99 -24.71
C HIS A 222 -0.72 -3.32 -24.85
N PHE A 223 -0.76 -2.03 -25.25
CA PHE A 223 -2.02 -1.33 -25.44
C PHE A 223 -2.84 -1.90 -26.60
N ARG A 224 -2.19 -2.34 -27.68
CA ARG A 224 -2.87 -3.08 -28.76
C ARG A 224 -3.58 -4.32 -28.22
N ALA A 225 -2.86 -5.18 -27.49
CA ALA A 225 -3.43 -6.39 -26.91
C ALA A 225 -4.58 -6.09 -25.96
N LEU A 226 -4.45 -5.10 -25.06
CA LEU A 226 -5.53 -4.71 -24.15
C LEU A 226 -6.75 -4.15 -24.87
N THR A 227 -6.56 -3.42 -25.98
CA THR A 227 -7.65 -2.88 -26.81
C THR A 227 -8.46 -4.00 -27.43
N GLU A 228 -7.79 -4.97 -28.06
CA GLU A 228 -8.44 -6.14 -28.66
C GLU A 228 -9.13 -7.03 -27.61
N MET A 229 -8.60 -7.07 -26.38
CA MET A 229 -9.20 -7.81 -25.26
C MET A 229 -10.29 -7.01 -24.53
N GLU A 230 -10.51 -5.75 -24.92
CA GLU A 230 -11.41 -4.80 -24.25
C GLU A 230 -11.13 -4.65 -22.73
N LYS A 231 -9.85 -4.72 -22.32
CA LYS A 231 -9.43 -4.68 -20.91
C LYS A 231 -8.99 -3.31 -20.42
N ILE A 232 -9.15 -2.27 -21.22
CA ILE A 232 -8.82 -0.88 -20.84
C ILE A 232 -9.97 -0.32 -19.99
N LYS A 233 -9.65 0.11 -18.76
CA LYS A 233 -10.65 0.59 -17.80
C LYS A 233 -11.28 1.93 -18.19
N GLU A 234 -10.48 2.84 -18.75
CA GLU A 234 -10.95 4.15 -19.21
C GLU A 234 -11.69 4.01 -20.55
N LYS A 235 -13.01 4.17 -20.52
CA LYS A 235 -13.88 3.91 -21.68
C LYS A 235 -13.59 4.82 -22.87
N ASP A 236 -13.44 6.13 -22.63
CA ASP A 236 -13.14 7.09 -23.70
C ASP A 236 -11.80 6.79 -24.38
N LEU A 237 -10.82 6.33 -23.59
CA LEU A 237 -9.54 5.87 -24.12
C LEU A 237 -9.72 4.61 -24.97
N LEU A 238 -10.49 3.62 -24.49
CA LEU A 238 -10.76 2.40 -25.24
C LEU A 238 -11.41 2.71 -26.59
N GLU A 239 -12.38 3.63 -26.65
CA GLU A 239 -13.01 4.05 -27.90
C GLU A 239 -12.02 4.73 -28.85
N LYS A 240 -11.18 5.64 -28.34
CA LYS A 240 -10.10 6.26 -29.13
C LYS A 240 -9.16 5.18 -29.71
N LEU A 241 -8.75 4.21 -28.90
CA LEU A 241 -7.81 3.15 -29.34
C LEU A 241 -8.45 2.16 -30.33
N LYS A 242 -9.74 1.85 -30.20
CA LYS A 242 -10.50 1.01 -31.16
C LYS A 242 -10.60 1.64 -32.55
N SER A 243 -10.43 2.94 -32.68
CA SER A 243 -10.45 3.64 -33.97
C SER A 243 -9.18 3.42 -34.81
N ILE A 244 -8.11 2.88 -34.19
CA ILE A 244 -6.84 2.58 -34.85
C ILE A 244 -6.99 1.28 -35.66
N ARG A 245 -6.62 1.27 -36.95
CA ARG A 245 -6.83 0.12 -37.86
C ARG A 245 -5.65 -0.87 -37.87
N ASP A 246 -5.89 -2.14 -37.55
CA ASP A 246 -4.86 -3.15 -37.25
C ASP A 246 -3.92 -3.57 -38.39
N ALA A 247 -4.38 -3.59 -39.65
CA ALA A 247 -3.71 -4.33 -40.73
C ALA A 247 -2.35 -3.76 -41.18
N GLU A 248 -2.03 -2.48 -40.89
CA GLU A 248 -0.77 -1.84 -41.26
C GLU A 248 0.19 -1.62 -40.06
N ILE A 249 -0.28 -1.79 -38.81
CA ILE A 249 0.44 -1.30 -37.62
C ILE A 249 1.69 -2.13 -37.31
N VAL A 250 1.62 -3.45 -37.50
CA VAL A 250 2.71 -4.40 -37.19
C VAL A 250 4.00 -3.99 -37.89
N TRP A 251 3.89 -3.49 -39.12
CA TRP A 251 5.03 -3.15 -39.98
C TRP A 251 5.49 -1.70 -39.88
N THR A 252 4.73 -0.83 -39.20
CA THR A 252 5.08 0.59 -39.08
C THR A 252 6.02 0.88 -37.91
N GLU A 253 6.86 1.89 -38.06
CA GLU A 253 7.62 2.48 -36.96
C GLU A 253 6.75 3.34 -36.02
N GLY A 254 5.52 3.66 -36.43
CA GLY A 254 4.57 4.43 -35.64
C GLY A 254 4.24 3.78 -34.30
N LEU A 255 3.88 4.58 -33.30
CA LEU A 255 3.54 4.12 -31.95
C LEU A 255 2.09 4.52 -31.61
N PRO A 256 1.10 4.13 -32.43
CA PRO A 256 -0.22 4.75 -32.43
C PRO A 256 -0.96 4.51 -31.10
N TYR A 257 -0.82 3.35 -30.46
CA TYR A 257 -1.56 3.05 -29.24
C TYR A 257 -0.96 3.78 -28.03
N ILE A 258 0.36 3.67 -27.83
CA ILE A 258 1.00 4.30 -26.66
C ILE A 258 0.99 5.83 -26.76
N LYS A 259 1.14 6.40 -27.96
CA LYS A 259 1.01 7.86 -28.17
C LYS A 259 -0.39 8.34 -27.83
N THR A 260 -1.42 7.68 -28.35
CA THR A 260 -2.82 8.01 -28.05
C THR A 260 -3.09 7.91 -26.54
N ALA A 261 -2.60 6.87 -25.88
CA ALA A 261 -2.77 6.71 -24.43
C ALA A 261 -2.05 7.80 -23.63
N ALA A 262 -0.82 8.16 -24.00
CA ALA A 262 -0.06 9.20 -23.32
C ALA A 262 -0.63 10.61 -23.55
N GLU A 263 -1.12 10.90 -24.75
CA GLU A 263 -1.83 12.15 -25.07
C GLU A 263 -3.14 12.24 -24.29
N PHE A 264 -3.92 11.17 -24.24
CA PHE A 264 -5.14 11.10 -23.43
C PHE A 264 -4.86 11.34 -21.95
N ALA A 265 -3.79 10.74 -21.40
CA ALA A 265 -3.36 10.97 -20.01
C ALA A 265 -3.06 12.45 -19.73
N LYS A 266 -2.41 13.11 -20.69
CA LYS A 266 -2.09 14.55 -20.62
C LYS A 266 -3.35 15.42 -20.71
N GLU A 267 -4.28 15.09 -21.60
CA GLU A 267 -5.57 15.78 -21.74
C GLU A 267 -6.36 15.78 -20.42
N ILE A 268 -6.56 14.60 -19.83
CA ILE A 268 -7.36 14.48 -18.60
C ILE A 268 -6.63 15.07 -17.38
N ARG A 269 -5.29 15.10 -17.38
CA ARG A 269 -4.52 15.76 -16.30
C ARG A 269 -4.72 17.29 -16.29
N ASN A 270 -4.82 17.90 -17.47
CA ASN A 270 -4.89 19.36 -17.61
C ASN A 270 -6.31 19.93 -17.48
N HIS A 271 -7.33 19.16 -17.86
CA HIS A 271 -8.70 19.66 -18.01
C HIS A 271 -9.73 19.06 -17.05
N ASP A 272 -9.40 18.01 -16.31
CA ASP A 272 -10.35 17.30 -15.45
C ASP A 272 -10.08 17.56 -13.95
N HIS A 273 -11.10 18.02 -13.23
CA HIS A 273 -11.06 18.17 -11.76
C HIS A 273 -11.31 16.83 -11.03
N THR A 274 -11.68 15.78 -11.75
CA THR A 274 -11.83 14.41 -11.25
C THR A 274 -10.53 13.61 -11.47
N LYS A 275 -10.13 12.81 -10.47
CA LYS A 275 -8.88 12.03 -10.53
C LYS A 275 -9.05 10.78 -11.38
N ARG A 276 -9.05 10.94 -12.71
CA ARG A 276 -8.93 9.85 -13.68
C ARG A 276 -7.46 9.47 -13.90
N SER A 277 -7.21 8.21 -14.23
CA SER A 277 -5.84 7.70 -14.42
C SER A 277 -5.79 6.55 -15.40
N ILE A 278 -4.62 6.33 -16.00
CA ILE A 278 -4.36 5.20 -16.92
C ILE A 278 -3.20 4.36 -16.34
N PRO A 279 -3.46 3.50 -15.33
CA PRO A 279 -2.41 2.67 -14.73
C PRO A 279 -1.67 1.81 -15.74
N GLU A 280 -2.30 1.43 -16.85
CA GLU A 280 -1.73 0.65 -17.95
C GLU A 280 -0.47 1.29 -18.55
N LEU A 281 -0.33 2.63 -18.50
CA LEU A 281 0.92 3.32 -18.87
C LEU A 281 2.10 2.90 -17.99
N GLY A 282 1.84 2.50 -16.74
CA GLY A 282 2.83 1.96 -15.81
C GLY A 282 3.14 0.46 -16.01
N ALA A 283 2.58 -0.20 -17.02
CA ALA A 283 2.92 -1.59 -17.32
C ALA A 283 4.37 -1.73 -17.82
N VAL A 284 4.85 -0.80 -18.64
CA VAL A 284 6.27 -0.72 -19.06
C VAL A 284 6.91 0.51 -18.43
N THR A 285 8.21 0.48 -18.16
CA THR A 285 8.96 1.61 -17.55
C THR A 285 10.15 2.01 -18.42
N PHE A 286 10.69 3.21 -18.23
CA PHE A 286 11.69 3.87 -19.07
C PHE A 286 11.18 4.24 -20.47
N LYS A 287 9.88 4.52 -20.59
CA LYS A 287 9.28 4.93 -21.88
C LYS A 287 9.56 6.41 -22.15
N THR A 288 9.53 6.86 -23.40
CA THR A 288 9.49 8.30 -23.69
C THR A 288 8.08 8.87 -23.53
N HIS A 289 7.04 8.07 -23.85
CA HIS A 289 5.64 8.48 -23.71
C HIS A 289 5.08 8.03 -22.36
N GLY A 290 4.74 8.99 -21.48
CA GLY A 290 4.37 8.69 -20.08
C GLY A 290 5.55 8.25 -19.22
N GLY A 291 6.77 8.64 -19.61
CA GLY A 291 8.01 8.37 -18.90
C GLY A 291 8.17 9.18 -17.61
N LEU A 292 9.22 8.85 -16.86
CA LEU A 292 9.62 9.56 -15.64
C LEU A 292 10.87 10.40 -15.89
N ALA A 293 10.84 11.68 -15.50
CA ALA A 293 12.01 12.57 -15.59
C ALA A 293 13.17 12.06 -14.71
N GLY A 294 14.41 12.18 -15.19
CA GLY A 294 15.60 11.69 -14.46
C GLY A 294 15.76 10.16 -14.44
N ARG A 295 14.82 9.40 -15.03
CA ARG A 295 14.88 7.93 -15.01
C ARG A 295 16.11 7.38 -15.75
N GLY A 296 16.57 8.08 -16.79
CA GLY A 296 17.79 7.80 -17.56
C GLY A 296 19.02 7.72 -16.68
N GLU A 297 19.17 8.72 -15.82
CA GLU A 297 20.37 8.98 -15.04
C GLU A 297 20.28 8.42 -13.62
N ALA A 298 19.08 8.01 -13.17
CA ALA A 298 18.81 7.55 -11.81
C ALA A 298 19.80 6.48 -11.31
N THR A 299 20.17 5.50 -12.16
CA THR A 299 21.14 4.46 -11.80
C THR A 299 22.53 5.04 -11.52
N ALA A 300 23.01 5.92 -12.39
CA ALA A 300 24.32 6.56 -12.23
C ALA A 300 24.33 7.49 -11.01
N PHE A 301 23.28 8.30 -10.87
CA PHE A 301 23.08 9.18 -9.72
C PHE A 301 23.14 8.40 -8.39
N ALA A 302 22.32 7.35 -8.26
CA ALA A 302 22.31 6.48 -7.08
C ALA A 302 23.69 5.88 -6.79
N ALA A 303 24.37 5.37 -7.82
CA ALA A 303 25.66 4.73 -7.68
C ALA A 303 26.76 5.69 -7.21
N VAL A 304 26.80 6.92 -7.73
CA VAL A 304 27.76 7.96 -7.29
C VAL A 304 27.45 8.43 -5.87
N GLU A 305 26.18 8.56 -5.51
CA GLU A 305 25.79 8.94 -4.15
C GLU A 305 26.12 7.85 -3.12
N ILE A 306 25.97 6.58 -3.48
CA ILE A 306 26.44 5.46 -2.65
C ILE A 306 27.96 5.51 -2.49
N ALA A 307 28.71 5.80 -3.56
CA ALA A 307 30.16 6.00 -3.48
C ALA A 307 30.53 7.14 -2.50
N ASN A 308 29.84 8.29 -2.58
CA ASN A 308 30.02 9.42 -1.66
C ASN A 308 29.76 9.00 -0.20
N LEU A 309 28.69 8.26 0.06
CA LEU A 309 28.33 7.78 1.39
C LEU A 309 29.33 6.75 1.95
N LEU A 310 29.90 5.89 1.10
CA LEU A 310 30.94 4.93 1.50
C LEU A 310 32.24 5.62 1.91
N VAL A 311 32.66 6.63 1.13
CA VAL A 311 33.85 7.43 1.45
C VAL A 311 33.64 8.11 2.80
N TRP A 312 32.50 8.79 2.96
CA TRP A 312 32.13 9.43 4.21
C TRP A 312 32.11 8.49 5.42
N TYR A 313 31.45 7.33 5.31
CA TYR A 313 31.33 6.36 6.39
C TYR A 313 32.70 5.93 6.92
N ASN A 314 33.62 5.64 6.01
CA ASN A 314 34.95 5.18 6.37
C ASN A 314 35.84 6.32 6.92
N GLU A 315 35.76 7.54 6.36
CA GLU A 315 36.64 8.64 6.77
C GLU A 315 36.12 9.39 8.01
N ASN A 316 34.80 9.39 8.27
CA ASN A 316 34.18 10.15 9.36
C ASN A 316 33.04 9.35 10.06
N PRO A 317 33.34 8.18 10.67
CA PRO A 317 32.32 7.25 11.19
C PRO A 317 31.47 7.84 12.33
N LYS A 318 31.99 8.80 13.11
CA LYS A 318 31.28 9.41 14.26
C LYS A 318 30.14 10.37 13.84
N ASP A 319 30.16 10.87 12.61
CA ASP A 319 29.15 11.81 12.09
C ASP A 319 28.00 11.11 11.36
N TYR A 320 28.03 9.77 11.26
CA TYR A 320 27.06 8.95 10.53
C TYR A 320 25.57 9.23 10.85
N LEU A 321 25.30 9.69 12.07
CA LEU A 321 23.94 9.97 12.57
C LEU A 321 23.56 11.46 12.56
N LYS A 322 24.45 12.37 12.13
CA LYS A 322 24.21 13.82 12.10
C LYS A 322 23.87 14.36 10.71
N VAL A 323 23.37 13.52 9.79
CA VAL A 323 22.74 14.00 8.55
C VAL A 323 21.37 14.58 8.91
N ARG A 324 21.40 15.81 9.39
CA ARG A 324 20.23 16.62 9.72
C ARG A 324 19.62 17.08 8.40
N ILE A 325 18.32 16.83 8.23
CA ILE A 325 17.45 17.50 7.26
C ILE A 325 17.68 19.02 7.46
N GLY A 326 18.15 19.72 6.42
CA GLY A 326 17.98 21.16 6.33
C GLY A 326 19.11 22.04 5.78
N ARG A 327 20.40 21.66 5.75
CA ARG A 327 21.46 22.51 5.15
C ARG A 327 22.61 21.66 4.59
N GLU A 328 22.94 21.90 3.31
CA GLU A 328 24.02 21.38 2.45
C GLU A 328 24.47 19.92 2.65
N ARG A 329 24.23 19.09 1.62
CA ARG A 329 24.78 17.73 1.53
C ARG A 329 26.31 17.84 1.44
N LYS A 330 27.02 17.38 2.47
CA LYS A 330 28.50 17.35 2.45
C LYS A 330 28.98 16.43 1.33
N ASN A 331 29.89 16.94 0.53
CA ASN A 331 30.51 16.25 -0.58
C ASN A 331 31.90 15.72 -0.16
N PHE A 332 32.09 14.41 -0.21
CA PHE A 332 33.33 13.73 0.20
C PHE A 332 34.11 13.18 -0.99
N LEU A 333 33.59 13.37 -2.20
CA LEU A 333 34.25 12.95 -3.44
C LEU A 333 35.21 14.01 -3.97
N THR A 334 35.18 15.23 -3.42
CA THR A 334 36.08 16.32 -3.82
C THR A 334 37.54 15.91 -3.67
N GLY A 335 38.28 15.99 -4.78
CA GLY A 335 39.70 15.62 -4.85
C GLY A 335 39.99 14.12 -4.93
N LYS A 336 38.99 13.24 -4.78
CA LYS A 336 39.18 11.78 -4.94
C LYS A 336 39.44 11.44 -6.39
N THR A 337 40.37 10.53 -6.63
CA THR A 337 40.67 9.98 -7.96
C THR A 337 39.77 8.78 -8.28
N VAL A 338 39.18 8.79 -9.48
CA VAL A 338 38.19 7.78 -9.90
C VAL A 338 38.59 7.16 -11.23
N ILE A 339 38.50 5.83 -11.30
CA ILE A 339 38.64 5.06 -12.53
C ILE A 339 37.29 4.45 -12.88
N ILE A 340 36.82 4.64 -14.11
CA ILE A 340 35.51 4.16 -14.56
C ILE A 340 35.69 3.11 -15.66
N HIS A 341 35.46 1.85 -15.34
CA HIS A 341 35.48 0.79 -16.35
C HIS A 341 34.11 0.69 -17.03
N GLY A 342 34.02 1.21 -18.25
CA GLY A 342 32.79 1.33 -19.03
C GLY A 342 32.30 2.78 -19.16
N PHE A 343 32.19 3.27 -20.40
CA PHE A 343 31.75 4.63 -20.75
C PHE A 343 30.49 4.62 -21.63
N GLY A 344 29.60 3.66 -21.34
CA GLY A 344 28.22 3.63 -21.85
C GLY A 344 27.30 4.53 -21.02
N SER A 345 25.98 4.38 -21.15
CA SER A 345 25.00 5.25 -20.47
C SER A 345 25.24 5.40 -18.96
N ILE A 346 25.43 4.30 -18.22
CA ILE A 346 25.70 4.37 -16.77
C ILE A 346 27.05 5.04 -16.49
N GLY A 347 28.11 4.60 -17.16
CA GLY A 347 29.47 5.10 -16.92
C GLY A 347 29.66 6.57 -17.28
N LEU A 348 29.10 7.02 -18.40
CA LEU A 348 29.13 8.40 -18.85
C LEU A 348 28.38 9.32 -17.87
N ASN A 349 27.14 8.98 -17.51
CA ASN A 349 26.38 9.75 -16.52
C ASN A 349 27.09 9.74 -15.16
N SER A 350 27.68 8.62 -14.75
CA SER A 350 28.46 8.54 -13.51
C SER A 350 29.68 9.44 -13.55
N ALA A 351 30.40 9.50 -14.68
CA ALA A 351 31.54 10.40 -14.85
C ALA A 351 31.14 11.86 -14.67
N GLN A 352 29.99 12.28 -15.22
CA GLN A 352 29.44 13.62 -15.01
C GLN A 352 29.11 13.87 -13.55
N PHE A 353 28.39 12.95 -12.87
CA PHE A 353 28.05 13.11 -11.45
C PHE A 353 29.28 13.12 -10.54
N PHE A 354 30.30 12.31 -10.81
CA PHE A 354 31.58 12.34 -10.11
C PHE A 354 32.28 13.69 -10.31
N SER A 355 32.35 14.17 -11.54
CA SER A 355 32.98 15.45 -11.90
C SER A 355 32.26 16.64 -11.25
N LEU A 356 30.92 16.66 -11.27
CA LEU A 356 30.10 17.68 -10.59
C LEU A 356 30.31 17.69 -9.06
N LYS A 357 30.69 16.55 -8.49
CA LYS A 357 31.10 16.43 -7.08
C LYS A 357 32.59 16.69 -6.86
N GLY A 358 33.30 17.21 -7.84
CA GLY A 358 34.72 17.58 -7.73
C GLY A 358 35.66 16.37 -7.62
N ALA A 359 35.20 15.17 -7.97
CA ALA A 359 36.08 14.03 -8.12
C ALA A 359 36.87 14.14 -9.43
N LYS A 360 38.05 13.56 -9.43
CA LYS A 360 39.00 13.59 -10.54
C LYS A 360 38.97 12.26 -11.26
N ILE A 361 38.29 12.20 -12.41
CA ILE A 361 38.24 10.98 -13.23
C ILE A 361 39.57 10.87 -13.96
N ILE A 362 40.39 9.87 -13.63
CA ILE A 362 41.74 9.73 -14.19
C ILE A 362 41.83 8.72 -15.33
N ALA A 363 40.86 7.80 -15.44
CA ALA A 363 40.80 6.83 -16.53
C ALA A 363 39.38 6.38 -16.80
N VAL A 364 39.07 6.12 -18.07
CA VAL A 364 37.81 5.51 -18.50
C VAL A 364 38.05 4.47 -19.59
N SER A 365 37.13 3.52 -19.76
CA SER A 365 37.17 2.56 -20.86
C SER A 365 35.85 2.44 -21.61
N GLU A 366 35.89 2.06 -22.88
CA GLU A 366 34.73 1.82 -23.73
C GLU A 366 34.93 0.56 -24.58
N TYR A 367 33.84 -0.19 -24.82
CA TYR A 367 33.82 -1.17 -25.91
C TYR A 367 33.43 -0.51 -27.23
N VAL A 368 34.38 -0.43 -28.16
CA VAL A 368 34.20 0.20 -29.47
C VAL A 368 33.67 -0.83 -30.46
N LYS A 369 32.36 -0.81 -30.72
CA LYS A 369 31.67 -1.80 -31.57
C LYS A 369 32.26 -1.94 -32.97
N LYS A 370 32.61 -0.82 -33.61
CA LYS A 370 33.20 -0.82 -34.97
C LYS A 370 34.52 -1.59 -35.03
N GLU A 371 35.31 -1.50 -33.97
CA GLU A 371 36.64 -2.13 -33.87
C GLU A 371 36.60 -3.44 -33.09
N LYS A 372 35.42 -3.83 -32.57
CA LYS A 372 35.17 -5.02 -31.74
C LYS A 372 36.17 -5.20 -30.58
N LYS A 373 36.65 -4.09 -30.01
CA LYS A 373 37.67 -4.09 -28.95
C LYS A 373 37.37 -3.09 -27.85
N VAL A 374 37.94 -3.32 -26.67
CA VAL A 374 37.93 -2.35 -25.57
C VAL A 374 39.05 -1.34 -25.80
N VAL A 375 38.74 -0.06 -25.58
CA VAL A 375 39.71 1.04 -25.57
C VAL A 375 39.66 1.68 -24.19
N SER A 376 40.82 1.89 -23.58
CA SER A 376 40.93 2.57 -22.29
C SER A 376 41.86 3.77 -22.44
N ILE A 377 41.42 4.92 -21.92
CA ILE A 377 42.19 6.17 -21.93
C ILE A 377 42.43 6.67 -20.52
N TYR A 378 43.51 7.44 -20.32
CA TYR A 378 43.86 8.01 -19.04
C TYR A 378 44.49 9.40 -19.13
N ASN A 379 44.29 10.16 -18.07
CA ASN A 379 45.03 11.37 -17.76
C ASN A 379 45.16 11.46 -16.23
N TYR A 380 46.37 11.31 -15.71
CA TYR A 380 46.63 11.42 -14.27
C TYR A 380 46.35 12.82 -13.70
N GLN A 381 46.29 13.85 -14.55
CA GLN A 381 45.84 15.20 -14.21
C GLN A 381 44.32 15.37 -14.20
N GLY A 382 43.57 14.36 -14.64
CA GLY A 382 42.11 14.33 -14.68
C GLY A 382 41.59 14.56 -16.09
N LEU A 383 40.53 13.84 -16.47
CA LEU A 383 39.85 13.99 -17.75
C LEU A 383 38.78 15.07 -17.65
N ASN A 384 38.73 15.98 -18.63
CA ASN A 384 37.59 16.86 -18.82
C ASN A 384 36.42 16.06 -19.40
N ILE A 385 35.44 15.75 -18.56
CA ILE A 385 34.34 14.86 -18.92
C ILE A 385 33.42 15.49 -19.97
N ASP A 386 33.16 16.79 -19.91
CA ASP A 386 32.29 17.46 -20.88
C ASP A 386 32.92 17.45 -22.27
N ASP A 387 34.23 17.69 -22.37
CA ASP A 387 34.93 17.66 -23.66
C ASP A 387 35.10 16.23 -24.19
N LEU A 388 35.27 15.25 -23.30
CA LEU A 388 35.28 13.83 -23.67
C LEU A 388 33.90 13.38 -24.21
N ILE A 389 32.80 13.86 -23.63
CA ILE A 389 31.44 13.58 -24.11
C ILE A 389 31.24 14.19 -25.50
N LYS A 390 31.60 15.47 -25.71
CA LYS A 390 31.54 16.11 -27.03
C LYS A 390 32.39 15.37 -28.07
N HIS A 391 33.58 14.90 -27.69
CA HIS A 391 34.43 14.08 -28.56
C HIS A 391 33.73 12.78 -28.96
N LYS A 392 33.15 12.08 -27.99
CA LYS A 392 32.39 10.85 -28.23
C LYS A 392 31.18 11.08 -29.14
N GLU A 393 30.42 12.15 -28.93
CA GLU A 393 29.26 12.50 -29.76
C GLU A 393 29.69 12.78 -31.21
N LYS A 394 30.82 13.46 -31.40
CA LYS A 394 31.35 13.81 -32.73
C LYS A 394 31.94 12.61 -33.48
N TYR A 395 32.74 11.78 -32.81
CA TYR A 395 33.52 10.71 -33.46
C TYR A 395 32.97 9.30 -33.22
N GLY A 396 31.99 9.15 -32.33
CA GLY A 396 31.36 7.87 -31.99
C GLY A 396 32.19 6.95 -31.10
N SER A 397 33.32 7.43 -30.55
CA SER A 397 34.24 6.66 -29.69
C SER A 397 35.08 7.61 -28.84
N ILE A 398 35.52 7.17 -27.66
CA ILE A 398 36.52 7.89 -26.85
C ILE A 398 37.95 7.81 -27.42
N CYS A 399 38.19 6.95 -28.41
CA CYS A 399 39.50 6.79 -29.03
C CYS A 399 39.95 8.11 -29.70
N GLY A 400 41.24 8.45 -29.58
CA GLY A 400 41.82 9.66 -30.15
C GLY A 400 41.47 10.96 -29.42
N PHE A 401 40.97 10.89 -28.18
CA PHE A 401 40.77 12.07 -27.35
C PHE A 401 42.11 12.72 -26.98
N HIS A 402 42.34 13.95 -27.46
CA HIS A 402 43.64 14.62 -27.44
C HIS A 402 44.22 14.93 -26.05
N GLU A 403 43.39 15.03 -25.01
CA GLU A 403 43.84 15.29 -23.63
C GLU A 403 44.13 14.01 -22.83
N ALA A 404 44.14 12.85 -23.47
CA ALA A 404 44.35 11.56 -22.80
C ALA A 404 45.29 10.64 -23.59
N ASN A 405 46.04 9.84 -22.84
CA ASN A 405 46.82 8.75 -23.40
C ASN A 405 45.98 7.47 -23.47
N VAL A 406 46.32 6.56 -24.38
CA VAL A 406 45.66 5.25 -24.53
C VAL A 406 46.48 4.19 -23.80
N TYR A 407 45.83 3.29 -23.07
CA TYR A 407 46.50 2.09 -22.54
C TYR A 407 46.74 1.06 -23.64
N ALA A 408 47.93 0.46 -23.66
CA ALA A 408 48.23 -0.66 -24.54
C ALA A 408 47.42 -1.92 -24.20
N ASP A 409 47.32 -2.26 -22.90
CA ASP A 409 46.39 -3.25 -22.36
C ASP A 409 45.19 -2.51 -21.75
N PRO A 410 43.99 -2.58 -22.34
CA PRO A 410 42.82 -1.87 -21.84
C PRO A 410 42.48 -2.20 -20.39
N TYR A 411 42.72 -3.42 -19.91
CA TYR A 411 42.39 -3.83 -18.54
C TYR A 411 43.40 -3.35 -17.50
N HIS A 412 44.53 -2.78 -17.92
CA HIS A 412 45.52 -2.19 -17.01
C HIS A 412 44.91 -1.08 -16.16
N LEU A 413 43.90 -0.36 -16.66
CA LEU A 413 43.23 0.70 -15.89
C LEU A 413 42.76 0.24 -14.50
N LEU A 414 42.36 -1.03 -14.34
CA LEU A 414 41.89 -1.55 -13.05
C LEU A 414 43.02 -1.71 -12.01
N LYS A 415 44.29 -1.77 -12.46
CA LYS A 415 45.49 -1.95 -11.62
C LYS A 415 46.08 -0.62 -11.13
N GLU A 416 45.67 0.48 -11.75
CA GLU A 416 46.18 1.81 -11.49
C GLU A 416 45.84 2.30 -10.08
N LYS A 417 46.70 3.18 -9.56
CA LYS A 417 46.49 3.78 -8.25
C LYS A 417 45.39 4.84 -8.33
N ALA A 418 44.25 4.56 -7.73
CA ALA A 418 43.13 5.49 -7.57
C ALA A 418 42.47 5.33 -6.19
N ASP A 419 41.64 6.27 -5.78
CA ASP A 419 40.83 6.12 -4.58
C ASP A 419 39.65 5.16 -4.83
N ILE A 420 39.00 5.30 -5.99
CA ILE A 420 37.76 4.60 -6.35
C ILE A 420 37.89 3.92 -7.71
N ILE A 421 37.58 2.62 -7.78
CA ILE A 421 37.25 1.92 -9.02
C ILE A 421 35.74 1.78 -9.13
N PHE A 422 35.19 2.26 -10.24
CA PHE A 422 33.77 2.24 -10.56
C PHE A 422 33.53 1.34 -11.78
N LEU A 423 32.80 0.24 -11.59
CA LEU A 423 32.51 -0.74 -12.65
C LEU A 423 31.15 -0.44 -13.28
N ALA A 424 31.12 -0.20 -14.58
CA ALA A 424 29.93 0.20 -15.34
C ALA A 424 29.86 -0.41 -16.76
N ALA A 425 30.63 -1.47 -17.04
CA ALA A 425 30.64 -2.20 -18.31
C ALA A 425 29.78 -3.48 -18.24
N ILE A 426 30.41 -4.67 -18.19
CA ILE A 426 29.79 -6.01 -18.27
C ILE A 426 30.00 -6.83 -16.99
N GLU A 427 29.42 -8.02 -16.86
CA GLU A 427 29.69 -8.93 -15.74
C GLU A 427 31.17 -9.35 -15.64
N ASN A 428 31.57 -9.83 -14.45
CA ASN A 428 32.88 -10.44 -14.18
C ASN A 428 34.14 -9.58 -14.48
N GLN A 429 34.03 -8.24 -14.45
CA GLN A 429 35.16 -7.30 -14.62
C GLN A 429 36.27 -7.50 -13.59
N ILE A 430 35.92 -7.82 -12.33
CA ILE A 430 36.87 -8.21 -11.28
C ILE A 430 36.62 -9.67 -10.88
N HIS A 431 37.66 -10.48 -10.92
CA HIS A 431 37.62 -11.92 -10.67
C HIS A 431 38.91 -12.39 -9.98
N ALA A 432 39.02 -13.70 -9.70
CA ALA A 432 40.12 -14.25 -8.91
C ALA A 432 41.53 -13.90 -9.43
N HIS A 433 41.70 -13.74 -10.75
CA HIS A 433 43.02 -13.52 -11.37
C HIS A 433 43.48 -12.05 -11.35
N ASN A 434 42.56 -11.07 -11.18
CA ASN A 434 42.91 -9.66 -11.17
C ASN A 434 42.63 -8.94 -9.84
N ALA A 435 41.82 -9.52 -8.94
CA ALA A 435 41.45 -8.90 -7.67
C ALA A 435 42.65 -8.54 -6.76
N GLU A 436 43.72 -9.32 -6.77
CA GLU A 436 44.95 -9.03 -6.00
C GLU A 436 45.65 -7.75 -6.49
N SER A 437 45.53 -7.42 -7.77
CA SER A 437 46.18 -6.25 -8.37
C SER A 437 45.43 -4.93 -8.14
N ILE A 438 44.24 -4.98 -7.53
CA ILE A 438 43.41 -3.80 -7.30
C ILE A 438 44.00 -2.94 -6.17
N GLN A 439 44.51 -1.77 -6.54
CA GLN A 439 45.10 -0.83 -5.58
C GLN A 439 44.05 0.05 -4.88
N ALA A 440 42.93 0.35 -5.55
CA ALA A 440 41.92 1.25 -5.01
C ALA A 440 41.37 0.79 -3.66
N ARG A 441 41.02 1.77 -2.82
CA ARG A 441 40.42 1.51 -1.49
C ARG A 441 38.94 1.17 -1.62
N TYR A 442 38.24 1.84 -2.52
CA TYR A 442 36.81 1.67 -2.75
C TYR A 442 36.57 1.02 -4.11
N VAL A 443 35.75 -0.04 -4.14
CA VAL A 443 35.32 -0.71 -5.38
C VAL A 443 33.79 -0.68 -5.44
N VAL A 444 33.24 0.03 -6.41
CA VAL A 444 31.80 0.28 -6.55
C VAL A 444 31.31 -0.29 -7.88
N SER A 445 30.43 -1.30 -7.83
CA SER A 445 29.95 -1.99 -9.03
C SER A 445 28.53 -1.59 -9.39
N ALA A 446 28.38 -0.74 -10.41
CA ALA A 446 27.09 -0.38 -11.02
C ALA A 446 26.66 -1.34 -12.14
N THR A 447 27.42 -2.40 -12.40
CA THR A 447 27.07 -3.52 -13.28
C THR A 447 26.57 -4.72 -12.48
N ASN A 448 25.55 -5.43 -12.97
CA ASN A 448 25.09 -6.68 -12.37
C ASN A 448 26.23 -7.70 -12.41
N ALA A 449 26.56 -8.32 -11.27
CA ALA A 449 27.66 -9.27 -11.16
C ALA A 449 29.03 -8.80 -11.73
N GLY A 450 29.33 -7.49 -11.67
CA GLY A 450 30.63 -6.96 -12.11
C GLY A 450 31.85 -7.48 -11.32
N ILE A 451 31.62 -8.10 -10.15
CA ILE A 451 32.65 -8.70 -9.30
C ILE A 451 32.26 -10.16 -9.04
N SER A 452 33.12 -11.10 -9.40
CA SER A 452 32.95 -12.53 -9.09
C SER A 452 32.97 -12.76 -7.57
N GLN A 453 32.38 -13.87 -7.09
CA GLN A 453 32.36 -14.15 -5.66
C GLN A 453 33.78 -14.39 -5.10
N GLU A 454 34.66 -15.01 -5.89
CA GLU A 454 36.07 -15.21 -5.58
C GLU A 454 36.83 -13.89 -5.56
N GLY A 455 36.64 -13.04 -6.57
CA GLY A 455 37.23 -11.70 -6.60
C GLY A 455 36.78 -10.85 -5.42
N TYR A 456 35.50 -10.91 -5.06
CA TYR A 456 34.95 -10.26 -3.87
C TYR A 456 35.65 -10.72 -2.58
N ARG A 457 35.82 -12.04 -2.37
CA ARG A 457 36.51 -12.58 -1.18
C ARG A 457 37.96 -12.08 -1.07
N ILE A 458 38.67 -11.99 -2.19
CA ILE A 458 40.04 -11.45 -2.24
C ILE A 458 40.04 -9.96 -1.87
N LEU A 459 39.15 -9.16 -2.46
CA LEU A 459 39.04 -7.73 -2.14
C LEU A 459 38.76 -7.50 -0.65
N ILE A 460 37.83 -8.25 -0.06
CA ILE A 460 37.51 -8.13 1.38
C ILE A 460 38.70 -8.57 2.24
N LYS A 461 39.38 -9.67 1.90
CA LYS A 461 40.59 -10.13 2.59
C LYS A 461 41.70 -9.07 2.56
N ASN A 462 41.80 -8.32 1.46
CA ASN A 462 42.76 -7.24 1.28
C ASN A 462 42.30 -5.90 1.89
N GLY A 463 41.24 -5.90 2.71
CA GLY A 463 40.75 -4.73 3.44
C GLY A 463 40.12 -3.66 2.56
N LYS A 464 39.69 -4.02 1.33
CA LYS A 464 38.99 -3.11 0.43
C LYS A 464 37.53 -2.92 0.87
N ILE A 465 36.96 -1.76 0.57
CA ILE A 465 35.54 -1.47 0.81
C ILE A 465 34.79 -1.69 -0.49
N VAL A 466 33.89 -2.67 -0.51
CA VAL A 466 33.22 -3.12 -1.74
C VAL A 466 31.72 -2.89 -1.67
N ALA A 467 31.16 -2.21 -2.67
CA ALA A 467 29.73 -2.10 -2.85
C ALA A 467 29.31 -2.74 -4.18
N ARG A 468 28.54 -3.81 -4.08
CA ARG A 468 28.04 -4.58 -5.24
C ARG A 468 26.70 -4.05 -5.75
N ASP A 469 26.32 -4.57 -6.90
CA ASP A 469 25.10 -4.30 -7.66
C ASP A 469 23.80 -4.31 -6.84
N SER A 470 23.65 -5.17 -5.82
CA SER A 470 22.44 -5.22 -5.00
C SER A 470 22.14 -3.90 -4.27
N ILE A 471 23.18 -3.14 -3.96
CA ILE A 471 23.06 -1.82 -3.31
C ILE A 471 23.21 -0.73 -4.37
N VAL A 472 24.24 -0.83 -5.21
CA VAL A 472 24.66 0.25 -6.12
C VAL A 472 23.67 0.47 -7.28
N LYS A 473 23.18 -0.60 -7.92
CA LYS A 473 22.32 -0.52 -9.12
C LYS A 473 20.84 -0.37 -8.73
N SER A 474 20.54 0.53 -7.79
CA SER A 474 19.21 0.70 -7.20
C SER A 474 18.38 1.82 -7.83
N GLY A 475 19.03 2.88 -8.31
CA GLY A 475 18.33 4.04 -8.85
C GLY A 475 17.39 3.70 -10.01
N GLY A 476 17.79 2.79 -10.89
CA GLY A 476 16.92 2.35 -11.99
C GLY A 476 15.66 1.62 -11.52
N ILE A 477 15.77 0.70 -10.56
CA ILE A 477 14.60 -0.05 -10.08
C ILE A 477 13.67 0.84 -9.24
N ILE A 478 14.24 1.77 -8.46
CA ILE A 478 13.49 2.80 -7.72
C ILE A 478 12.77 3.71 -8.71
N GLY A 479 13.47 4.24 -9.72
CA GLY A 479 12.89 5.09 -10.75
C GLY A 479 11.78 4.38 -11.52
N SER A 480 11.96 3.10 -11.86
CA SER A 480 10.89 2.32 -12.49
C SER A 480 9.67 2.18 -11.58
N TYR A 481 9.85 1.96 -10.28
CA TYR A 481 8.74 1.94 -9.33
C TYR A 481 8.03 3.30 -9.23
N LEU A 482 8.79 4.40 -9.19
CA LEU A 482 8.26 5.76 -9.21
C LEU A 482 7.47 6.04 -10.48
N GLU A 483 7.96 5.60 -11.65
CA GLU A 483 7.26 5.74 -12.93
C GLU A 483 5.92 4.99 -12.94
N LYS A 484 5.87 3.79 -12.32
CA LYS A 484 4.59 3.07 -12.17
C LYS A 484 3.59 3.87 -11.35
N ILE A 485 4.03 4.42 -10.22
CA ILE A 485 3.16 5.21 -9.34
C ILE A 485 2.71 6.49 -10.02
N GLN A 486 3.63 7.21 -10.66
CA GLN A 486 3.34 8.43 -11.41
C GLN A 486 2.22 8.16 -12.42
N ASN A 487 2.36 7.11 -13.24
CA ASN A 487 1.36 6.75 -14.24
C ASN A 487 0.02 6.33 -13.62
N ALA A 488 0.04 5.55 -12.54
CA ALA A 488 -1.18 5.16 -11.82
C ALA A 488 -1.90 6.33 -11.13
N GLN A 489 -1.18 7.41 -10.82
CA GLN A 489 -1.75 8.63 -10.28
C GLN A 489 -2.07 9.67 -11.36
N ASN A 490 -1.70 9.37 -12.61
CA ASN A 490 -1.67 10.30 -13.73
C ASN A 490 -1.00 11.64 -13.39
N ASP A 491 0.15 11.55 -12.73
CA ASP A 491 0.94 12.70 -12.31
C ASP A 491 2.13 12.90 -13.28
N GLN A 492 2.89 13.97 -13.08
CA GLN A 492 4.15 14.20 -13.78
C GLN A 492 5.16 14.80 -12.80
N TRP A 493 6.21 14.02 -12.48
CA TRP A 493 7.21 14.43 -11.51
C TRP A 493 8.47 14.95 -12.18
N GLU A 494 9.01 16.02 -11.60
CA GLU A 494 10.27 16.62 -12.02
C GLU A 494 11.47 15.78 -11.57
N ARG A 495 12.57 15.92 -12.31
CA ARG A 495 13.82 15.17 -12.11
C ARG A 495 14.36 15.31 -10.69
N GLU A 496 14.28 16.50 -10.12
CA GLU A 496 14.79 16.81 -8.78
C GLU A 496 14.03 16.03 -7.70
N TYR A 497 12.69 15.97 -7.81
CA TYR A 497 11.85 15.19 -6.90
C TYR A 497 12.19 13.69 -6.96
N VAL A 498 12.39 13.15 -8.17
CA VAL A 498 12.78 11.75 -8.37
C VAL A 498 14.11 11.45 -7.70
N PHE A 499 15.10 12.33 -7.88
CA PHE A 499 16.42 12.16 -7.25
C PHE A 499 16.36 12.29 -5.73
N GLU A 500 15.52 13.17 -5.18
CA GLU A 500 15.29 13.26 -3.75
C GLU A 500 14.68 11.99 -3.16
N ASP A 501 13.68 11.38 -3.81
CA ASP A 501 13.09 10.12 -3.34
C ASP A 501 14.10 8.96 -3.45
N VAL A 502 14.85 8.87 -4.56
CA VAL A 502 15.94 7.90 -4.73
C VAL A 502 16.95 8.02 -3.59
N MET A 503 17.40 9.24 -3.27
CA MET A 503 18.33 9.47 -2.17
C MET A 503 17.75 9.09 -0.82
N SER A 504 16.52 9.51 -0.54
CA SER A 504 15.84 9.19 0.72
C SER A 504 15.80 7.68 0.96
N ARG A 505 15.53 6.88 -0.09
CA ARG A 505 15.53 5.41 0.00
C ARG A 505 16.92 4.83 0.24
N ILE A 506 17.94 5.33 -0.45
CA ILE A 506 19.34 4.91 -0.24
C ILE A 506 19.76 5.19 1.20
N GLU A 507 19.52 6.40 1.70
CA GLU A 507 19.81 6.75 3.07
C GLU A 507 19.05 5.88 4.07
N ASN A 508 17.76 5.61 3.84
CA ASN A 508 16.96 4.76 4.71
C ASN A 508 17.48 3.32 4.78
N VAL A 509 17.95 2.77 3.65
CA VAL A 509 18.58 1.44 3.62
C VAL A 509 19.85 1.46 4.45
N LEU A 510 20.76 2.39 4.18
CA LEU A 510 22.05 2.46 4.87
C LEU A 510 21.88 2.75 6.37
N LYS A 511 20.99 3.67 6.75
CA LYS A 511 20.69 4.04 8.15
C LYS A 511 19.84 2.99 8.89
N ASN A 512 19.31 1.98 8.20
CA ASN A 512 18.50 0.96 8.83
C ASN A 512 19.30 0.31 9.98
N ASN A 513 18.74 0.34 11.20
CA ASN A 513 19.37 -0.23 12.39
C ASN A 513 19.86 -1.66 12.17
N VAL A 514 19.20 -2.45 11.30
CA VAL A 514 19.64 -3.80 10.97
C VAL A 514 20.93 -3.80 10.16
N ILE A 515 20.99 -3.07 9.04
CA ILE A 515 22.22 -3.00 8.21
C ILE A 515 23.36 -2.39 9.03
N LYS A 516 23.08 -1.28 9.72
CA LYS A 516 24.05 -0.63 10.59
C LYS A 516 24.62 -1.59 11.64
N ASN A 517 23.77 -2.33 12.34
CA ASN A 517 24.23 -3.31 13.34
C ASN A 517 25.04 -4.45 12.70
N LEU A 518 24.66 -4.93 11.52
CA LEU A 518 25.42 -5.96 10.80
C LEU A 518 26.83 -5.48 10.45
N VAL A 519 26.95 -4.25 9.94
CA VAL A 519 28.23 -3.66 9.58
C VAL A 519 29.07 -3.35 10.82
N GLU A 520 28.52 -2.62 11.79
CA GLU A 520 29.30 -2.11 12.93
C GLU A 520 29.55 -3.18 14.00
N LYS A 521 28.51 -3.88 14.46
CA LYS A 521 28.61 -4.81 15.59
C LYS A 521 29.20 -6.16 15.20
N TYR A 522 28.91 -6.60 13.97
CA TYR A 522 29.30 -7.92 13.50
C TYR A 522 30.38 -7.90 12.42
N SER A 523 30.89 -6.71 12.06
CA SER A 523 31.96 -6.50 11.08
C SER A 523 31.67 -7.17 9.73
N ILE A 524 30.42 -7.10 9.28
CA ILE A 524 29.98 -7.64 8.00
C ILE A 524 30.15 -6.57 6.92
N ASP A 525 30.67 -6.94 5.76
CA ASP A 525 30.72 -6.04 4.60
C ASP A 525 29.33 -5.55 4.20
N LEU A 526 29.26 -4.30 3.75
CA LEU A 526 28.00 -3.64 3.41
C LEU A 526 27.17 -4.43 2.38
N SER A 527 27.80 -5.00 1.36
CA SER A 527 27.13 -5.75 0.30
C SER A 527 26.44 -6.99 0.86
N VAL A 528 27.14 -7.74 1.73
CA VAL A 528 26.58 -8.93 2.38
C VAL A 528 25.51 -8.53 3.38
N ALA A 529 25.68 -7.45 4.14
CA ALA A 529 24.65 -6.93 5.04
C ALA A 529 23.36 -6.55 4.29
N GLY A 530 23.48 -5.95 3.10
CA GLY A 530 22.35 -5.67 2.21
C GLY A 530 21.62 -6.95 1.78
N ASP A 531 22.37 -7.97 1.34
CA ASP A 531 21.79 -9.25 0.94
C ASP A 531 21.08 -9.95 2.12
N VAL A 532 21.68 -9.92 3.32
CA VAL A 532 21.09 -10.43 4.56
C VAL A 532 19.76 -9.73 4.86
N VAL A 533 19.71 -8.40 4.77
CA VAL A 533 18.47 -7.65 5.03
C VAL A 533 17.39 -7.93 3.99
N ALA A 534 17.77 -8.02 2.71
CA ALA A 534 16.85 -8.40 1.64
C ALA A 534 16.27 -9.80 1.87
N ILE A 535 17.12 -10.80 2.14
CA ILE A 535 16.73 -12.18 2.42
C ILE A 535 15.81 -12.24 3.63
N LYS A 536 16.19 -11.62 4.76
CA LYS A 536 15.33 -11.61 5.96
C LYS A 536 13.97 -11.01 5.67
N ARG A 537 13.88 -9.94 4.87
CA ARG A 537 12.60 -9.35 4.49
C ARG A 537 11.76 -10.29 3.62
N ILE A 538 12.35 -10.91 2.61
CA ILE A 538 11.66 -11.88 1.75
C ILE A 538 11.15 -13.03 2.61
N ILE A 539 12.03 -13.64 3.41
CA ILE A 539 11.73 -14.80 4.25
C ILE A 539 10.73 -14.46 5.35
N SER A 540 10.82 -13.32 6.03
CA SER A 540 9.80 -12.88 6.99
C SER A 540 8.45 -12.63 6.33
N THR A 541 8.42 -12.11 5.10
CA THR A 541 7.17 -11.93 4.36
C THR A 541 6.61 -13.27 3.92
N MET A 542 7.47 -14.19 3.49
CA MET A 542 7.10 -15.56 3.15
C MET A 542 6.58 -16.29 4.37
N GLU A 543 7.26 -16.21 5.51
CA GLU A 543 6.80 -16.78 6.77
C GLU A 543 5.48 -16.14 7.20
N ALA A 544 5.32 -14.81 7.10
CA ALA A 544 4.04 -14.16 7.41
C ALA A 544 2.91 -14.61 6.48
N LYS A 545 3.18 -14.77 5.18
CA LYS A 545 2.22 -15.28 4.19
C LYS A 545 1.99 -16.79 4.31
N SER A 546 3.01 -17.57 4.65
CA SER A 546 2.95 -19.02 4.87
C SER A 546 2.28 -19.33 6.18
N LEU A 547 2.46 -18.54 7.23
CA LEU A 547 1.62 -18.57 8.42
C LEU A 547 0.19 -18.12 8.09
N HIS A 548 -0.01 -17.30 7.05
CA HIS A 548 -1.34 -17.00 6.50
C HIS A 548 -1.92 -18.16 5.66
N LEU A 549 -1.07 -19.00 5.06
CA LEU A 549 -1.42 -20.17 4.23
C LEU A 549 -1.54 -21.47 5.04
N GLU A 550 -0.74 -21.68 6.08
CA GLU A 550 -0.87 -22.73 7.11
C GLU A 550 -2.00 -22.37 8.08
N LYS A 551 -2.30 -21.08 8.29
CA LYS A 551 -3.60 -20.62 8.82
C LYS A 551 -4.71 -20.56 7.74
N LYS A 552 -4.54 -21.23 6.59
CA LYS A 552 -5.68 -21.69 5.76
C LYS A 552 -6.21 -23.06 6.21
N SER A 553 -5.99 -23.47 7.47
CA SER A 553 -6.87 -24.43 8.14
C SER A 553 -7.59 -23.90 9.39
N THR A 554 -7.61 -22.57 9.63
CA THR A 554 -8.60 -21.88 10.51
C THR A 554 -8.50 -20.35 10.30
N LYS A 555 -9.34 -19.75 9.45
CA LYS A 555 -9.35 -18.28 9.27
C LYS A 555 -10.15 -17.59 10.39
N LYS A 556 -9.75 -16.36 10.73
CA LYS A 556 -10.20 -15.53 11.88
C LYS A 556 -11.56 -14.83 11.65
N PRO A 557 -12.28 -14.42 12.72
CA PRO A 557 -13.56 -13.71 12.62
C PRO A 557 -13.42 -12.23 12.20
N ILE A 558 -14.39 -11.73 11.40
CA ILE A 558 -14.60 -10.29 11.16
C ILE A 558 -15.17 -9.65 12.43
N ILE A 559 -14.61 -8.51 12.88
CA ILE A 559 -15.06 -7.86 14.13
C ILE A 559 -15.87 -6.59 13.81
N ILE A 560 -17.10 -6.53 14.33
CA ILE A 560 -17.98 -5.36 14.22
C ILE A 560 -18.21 -4.78 15.62
N GLY A 561 -17.59 -3.63 15.90
CA GLY A 561 -17.82 -2.85 17.11
C GLY A 561 -19.05 -1.96 16.97
N ILE A 562 -19.92 -1.93 17.97
CA ILE A 562 -21.10 -1.06 18.01
C ILE A 562 -20.92 -0.14 19.21
N PHE A 563 -20.85 1.17 18.95
CA PHE A 563 -20.73 2.20 19.97
C PHE A 563 -22.03 2.98 20.12
N ASP A 564 -22.56 3.02 21.33
CA ASP A 564 -23.73 3.84 21.68
C ASP A 564 -23.61 4.50 23.05
N SER A 565 -24.31 5.62 23.23
CA SER A 565 -24.43 6.32 24.52
C SER A 565 -25.44 5.69 25.47
N GLY A 566 -26.33 4.80 25.00
CA GLY A 566 -27.43 4.23 25.80
C GLY A 566 -27.83 2.82 25.34
N GLN A 567 -29.14 2.58 25.22
CA GLN A 567 -29.70 1.30 24.75
C GLN A 567 -29.86 1.15 23.23
N GLY A 568 -29.67 2.19 22.42
CA GLY A 568 -29.89 2.20 20.97
C GLY A 568 -28.89 1.31 20.23
N GLY A 569 -27.70 1.14 20.80
CA GLY A 569 -26.71 0.17 20.35
C GLY A 569 -27.19 -1.28 20.47
N ILE A 570 -28.07 -1.60 21.42
CA ILE A 570 -28.67 -2.93 21.57
C ILE A 570 -29.59 -3.23 20.37
N ILE A 571 -30.39 -2.24 19.92
CA ILE A 571 -31.28 -2.38 18.76
C ILE A 571 -30.47 -2.71 17.50
N VAL A 572 -29.41 -1.93 17.27
CA VAL A 572 -28.53 -2.11 16.12
C VAL A 572 -27.84 -3.46 16.20
N ALA A 573 -27.36 -3.87 17.38
CA ALA A 573 -26.74 -5.17 17.60
C ALA A 573 -27.70 -6.34 17.37
N GLU A 574 -28.92 -6.29 17.91
CA GLU A 574 -29.93 -7.33 17.76
C GLU A 574 -30.37 -7.49 16.29
N LYS A 575 -30.60 -6.38 15.58
CA LYS A 575 -30.97 -6.43 14.16
C LYS A 575 -29.81 -6.93 13.29
N LEU A 576 -28.58 -6.46 13.51
CA LEU A 576 -27.39 -6.98 12.82
C LEU A 576 -27.20 -8.48 13.09
N ASN A 577 -27.33 -8.92 14.34
CA ASN A 577 -27.20 -10.33 14.70
C ASN A 577 -28.26 -11.23 14.07
N LYS A 578 -29.42 -10.68 13.65
CA LYS A 578 -30.44 -11.44 12.91
C LYS A 578 -30.20 -11.42 11.39
N MET A 579 -29.76 -10.28 10.85
CA MET A 579 -29.72 -10.02 9.40
C MET A 579 -28.40 -10.34 8.71
N LEU A 580 -27.29 -10.43 9.46
CA LEU A 580 -26.00 -10.79 8.89
C LEU A 580 -25.98 -12.28 8.52
N PRO A 581 -25.35 -12.67 7.39
CA PRO A 581 -25.25 -14.08 7.02
C PRO A 581 -24.49 -14.89 8.08
N ASP A 582 -24.76 -16.19 8.16
CA ASP A 582 -23.96 -17.09 8.99
C ASP A 582 -22.53 -17.13 8.44
N GLY A 583 -21.60 -16.75 9.29
CA GLY A 583 -20.18 -16.68 8.97
C GLY A 583 -19.36 -16.30 10.18
N ASN A 584 -18.04 -16.42 10.07
CA ASN A 584 -17.11 -16.12 11.15
C ASN A 584 -17.09 -14.60 11.46
N ILE A 585 -18.09 -14.10 12.20
CA ILE A 585 -18.32 -12.69 12.55
C ILE A 585 -18.51 -12.57 14.06
N LYS A 586 -17.79 -11.63 14.69
CA LYS A 586 -17.90 -11.30 16.10
C LYS A 586 -18.41 -9.88 16.30
N LEU A 587 -19.53 -9.73 17.01
CA LEU A 587 -20.13 -8.46 17.35
C LEU A 587 -19.66 -8.02 18.75
N LEU A 588 -19.10 -6.80 18.85
CA LEU A 588 -18.65 -6.20 20.10
C LEU A 588 -19.52 -4.99 20.44
N LEU A 589 -20.42 -5.11 21.41
CA LEU A 589 -21.28 -3.99 21.82
C LEU A 589 -20.67 -3.21 22.99
N PHE A 590 -20.42 -1.92 22.78
CA PHE A 590 -19.98 -0.95 23.79
C PHE A 590 -21.08 0.08 24.04
N THR A 591 -21.66 0.05 25.24
CA THR A 591 -22.68 1.01 25.69
C THR A 591 -22.12 1.88 26.81
N ASP A 592 -22.04 3.19 26.59
CA ASP A 592 -21.49 4.14 27.57
C ASP A 592 -22.57 4.72 28.50
N LYS A 593 -23.20 3.84 29.28
CA LYS A 593 -24.23 4.23 30.25
C LYS A 593 -23.73 5.22 31.32
N ALA A 594 -22.42 5.31 31.56
CA ALA A 594 -21.84 6.19 32.57
C ALA A 594 -21.86 7.67 32.16
N ASN A 595 -21.83 7.95 30.84
CA ASN A 595 -21.81 9.31 30.31
C ASN A 595 -23.14 9.71 29.66
N PHE A 596 -24.19 8.89 29.77
CA PHE A 596 -25.53 9.23 29.32
C PHE A 596 -26.15 10.38 30.17
N PRO A 597 -27.00 11.26 29.60
CA PRO A 597 -27.33 11.42 28.17
C PRO A 597 -26.28 12.28 27.44
N PHE A 598 -26.00 11.95 26.18
CA PHE A 598 -25.02 12.69 25.36
C PHE A 598 -25.62 13.97 24.75
N GLY A 599 -26.94 14.04 24.63
CA GLY A 599 -27.65 15.15 23.98
C GLY A 599 -27.43 16.52 24.63
N GLN A 600 -26.98 16.56 25.89
CA GLN A 600 -26.73 17.79 26.63
C GLN A 600 -25.25 18.20 26.67
N LYS A 601 -24.36 17.34 26.17
CA LYS A 601 -22.91 17.54 26.25
C LYS A 601 -22.42 18.46 25.14
N SER A 602 -21.35 19.18 25.44
CA SER A 602 -20.63 19.98 24.45
C SER A 602 -19.98 19.10 23.37
N LYS A 603 -19.63 19.72 22.24
CA LYS A 603 -18.95 19.03 21.13
C LYS A 603 -17.58 18.49 21.57
N GLU A 604 -16.87 19.23 22.41
CA GLU A 604 -15.56 18.88 22.96
C GLU A 604 -15.65 17.66 23.88
N GLU A 605 -16.68 17.62 24.74
CA GLU A 605 -16.96 16.47 25.61
C GLU A 605 -17.30 15.22 24.80
N ILE A 606 -18.20 15.33 23.81
CA ILE A 606 -18.56 14.20 22.93
C ILE A 606 -17.32 13.67 22.20
N ASN A 607 -16.50 14.55 21.62
CA ASN A 607 -15.25 14.13 20.98
C ASN A 607 -14.37 13.35 21.97
N THR A 608 -14.15 13.88 23.17
CA THR A 608 -13.30 13.24 24.18
C THR A 608 -13.83 11.86 24.59
N ILE A 609 -15.13 11.74 24.82
CA ILE A 609 -15.79 10.49 25.21
C ILE A 609 -15.71 9.46 24.07
N THR A 610 -16.06 9.86 22.85
CA THR A 610 -16.00 8.99 21.67
C THR A 610 -14.57 8.50 21.41
N PHE A 611 -13.56 9.36 21.50
CA PHE A 611 -12.16 8.95 21.34
C PHE A 611 -11.75 7.88 22.35
N ARG A 612 -12.16 8.02 23.61
CA ARG A 612 -11.88 7.02 24.66
C ARG A 612 -12.62 5.71 24.40
N ALA A 613 -13.89 5.76 24.02
CA ALA A 613 -14.67 4.57 23.74
C ALA A 613 -14.12 3.78 22.53
N ILE A 614 -13.79 4.49 21.44
CA ILE A 614 -13.15 3.86 20.28
C ILE A 614 -11.80 3.26 20.64
N HIS A 615 -11.02 3.92 21.49
CA HIS A 615 -9.76 3.37 21.98
C HIS A 615 -9.94 2.06 22.76
N GLU A 616 -10.99 1.94 23.58
CA GLU A 616 -11.30 0.70 24.31
C GLU A 616 -11.77 -0.42 23.37
N ILE A 617 -12.65 -0.11 22.41
CA ILE A 617 -13.08 -1.06 21.37
C ILE A 617 -11.86 -1.54 20.60
N ASP A 618 -11.01 -0.62 20.15
CA ASP A 618 -9.76 -0.89 19.45
C ASP A 618 -8.80 -1.77 20.25
N LYS A 619 -8.60 -1.48 21.55
CA LYS A 619 -7.77 -2.29 22.45
C LYS A 619 -8.31 -3.72 22.57
N ARG A 620 -9.63 -3.89 22.64
CA ARG A 620 -10.27 -5.20 22.73
C ARG A 620 -10.20 -5.97 21.41
N CYS A 621 -10.38 -5.30 20.28
CA CYS A 621 -10.11 -5.85 18.94
C CYS A 621 -8.65 -6.33 18.80
N LYS A 622 -7.68 -5.61 19.39
CA LYS A 622 -6.26 -6.01 19.43
C LYS A 622 -6.00 -7.22 20.33
N ILE A 623 -6.70 -7.34 21.46
CA ILE A 623 -6.59 -8.49 22.36
C ILE A 623 -7.19 -9.75 21.71
N VAL A 624 -8.32 -9.63 21.02
CA VAL A 624 -8.89 -10.75 20.22
C VAL A 624 -7.96 -11.14 19.06
N ASN A 625 -7.18 -10.17 18.55
CA ASN A 625 -6.13 -10.38 17.55
C ASN A 625 -4.72 -10.40 18.17
N THR A 626 -4.46 -11.28 19.15
CA THR A 626 -3.19 -11.38 19.91
C THR A 626 -1.88 -11.43 19.11
N SER A 627 -1.92 -11.66 17.79
CA SER A 627 -0.73 -11.70 16.91
C SER A 627 -0.31 -10.34 16.31
N SER A 628 -1.08 -9.27 16.48
CA SER A 628 -0.85 -7.98 15.79
C SER A 628 -0.63 -6.77 16.71
N GLY A 629 -0.44 -6.99 18.03
CA GLY A 629 -0.19 -5.92 19.00
C GLY A 629 0.97 -4.98 18.61
N PHE A 630 2.06 -5.52 18.05
CA PHE A 630 3.21 -4.75 17.58
C PHE A 630 2.91 -3.94 16.30
N PHE A 631 2.17 -4.52 15.34
CA PHE A 631 1.78 -3.85 14.10
C PHE A 631 0.86 -2.67 14.36
N TYR A 632 -0.18 -2.85 15.19
CA TYR A 632 -1.07 -1.77 15.55
C TYR A 632 -0.40 -0.69 16.40
N TRP A 633 0.60 -1.06 17.21
CA TRP A 633 1.41 -0.12 17.99
C TRP A 633 2.29 0.75 17.08
N ILE A 634 2.97 0.16 16.09
CA ILE A 634 3.74 0.89 15.06
C ILE A 634 2.84 1.81 14.24
N VAL A 635 1.71 1.28 13.75
CA VAL A 635 0.75 2.07 12.95
C VAL A 635 0.20 3.22 13.78
N GLY A 636 -0.12 3.03 15.07
CA GLY A 636 -0.60 4.11 15.95
C GLY A 636 0.37 5.30 16.06
N LYS A 637 1.69 5.03 16.09
CA LYS A 637 2.75 6.05 16.22
C LYS A 637 3.19 6.69 14.90
N ALA A 638 2.77 6.16 13.74
CA ALA A 638 3.18 6.68 12.45
C ALA A 638 2.52 8.04 12.10
N PRO A 639 3.21 8.94 11.36
CA PRO A 639 2.63 10.13 10.75
C PRO A 639 1.44 9.81 9.83
N TYR A 640 0.48 10.73 9.71
CA TYR A 640 -0.77 10.49 8.97
C TYR A 640 -0.58 10.10 7.50
N PHE A 641 0.41 10.68 6.81
CA PHE A 641 0.65 10.35 5.39
C PHE A 641 1.08 8.88 5.19
N ILE A 642 1.87 8.33 6.12
CA ILE A 642 2.28 6.91 6.10
C ILE A 642 1.08 6.01 6.33
N LYS A 643 0.21 6.39 7.28
CA LYS A 643 -1.03 5.67 7.56
C LYS A 643 -1.94 5.64 6.33
N ALA A 644 -2.15 6.80 5.70
CA ALA A 644 -2.99 6.93 4.50
C ALA A 644 -2.45 6.10 3.32
N LEU A 645 -1.13 6.06 3.15
CA LEU A 645 -0.45 5.25 2.14
C LEU A 645 -0.66 3.75 2.39
N LEU A 646 -0.44 3.28 3.62
CA LEU A 646 -0.59 1.86 3.99
C LEU A 646 -2.03 1.34 3.86
N ILE A 647 -3.04 2.18 4.12
CA ILE A 647 -4.45 1.87 3.84
C ILE A 647 -4.69 1.75 2.35
N ARG A 648 -4.21 2.72 1.56
CA ARG A 648 -4.44 2.77 0.10
C ARG A 648 -3.76 1.61 -0.62
N MET A 649 -2.66 1.09 -0.06
CA MET A 649 -1.94 -0.08 -0.54
C MET A 649 -2.55 -1.42 -0.09
N GLY A 650 -3.64 -1.41 0.69
CA GLY A 650 -4.26 -2.64 1.22
C GLY A 650 -3.40 -3.40 2.24
N ILE A 651 -2.27 -2.81 2.69
CA ILE A 651 -1.37 -3.38 3.70
C ILE A 651 -2.02 -3.32 5.09
N ILE A 652 -2.76 -2.24 5.34
CA ILE A 652 -3.68 -2.13 6.47
C ILE A 652 -5.05 -2.59 5.96
N SER A 653 -5.44 -3.80 6.32
CA SER A 653 -6.78 -4.31 6.09
C SER A 653 -7.77 -3.62 7.04
N LYS A 654 -8.92 -3.19 6.51
CA LYS A 654 -10.00 -2.57 7.31
C LYS A 654 -10.91 -3.65 7.88
N ASP A 655 -10.33 -4.58 8.64
CA ASP A 655 -11.04 -5.76 9.14
C ASP A 655 -11.89 -5.48 10.38
N ILE A 656 -11.85 -4.23 10.86
CA ILE A 656 -12.60 -3.75 12.02
C ILE A 656 -13.57 -2.67 11.56
N ILE A 657 -14.85 -2.97 11.68
CA ILE A 657 -15.94 -2.03 11.42
C ILE A 657 -16.40 -1.49 12.78
N VAL A 658 -16.51 -0.17 12.91
CA VAL A 658 -17.14 0.45 14.09
C VAL A 658 -18.36 1.26 13.67
N CYS A 659 -19.51 0.86 14.19
CA CYS A 659 -20.80 1.49 13.96
C CYS A 659 -21.13 2.46 15.11
N PHE A 660 -21.29 3.74 14.79
CA PHE A 660 -21.92 4.70 15.68
C PHE A 660 -23.42 4.48 15.66
N ALA A 661 -23.96 3.89 16.72
CA ALA A 661 -25.40 3.76 16.91
C ALA A 661 -26.02 5.01 17.58
N CYS A 662 -25.26 6.10 17.75
CA CYS A 662 -25.75 7.37 18.31
C CYS A 662 -25.68 8.50 17.27
N ASN A 663 -26.83 9.06 16.90
CA ASN A 663 -26.94 10.18 15.97
C ASN A 663 -26.28 11.46 16.51
N THR A 664 -26.32 11.69 17.82
CA THR A 664 -25.63 12.82 18.48
C THR A 664 -24.12 12.71 18.31
N VAL A 665 -23.57 11.50 18.48
CA VAL A 665 -22.14 11.25 18.27
C VAL A 665 -21.78 11.47 16.81
N ASP A 666 -22.51 10.86 15.88
CA ASP A 666 -22.20 10.94 14.45
C ASP A 666 -22.24 12.39 13.91
N THR A 667 -23.18 13.20 14.40
CA THR A 667 -23.33 14.61 13.98
C THR A 667 -22.33 15.56 14.64
N MET A 668 -21.86 15.26 15.87
CA MET A 668 -21.02 16.18 16.64
C MET A 668 -19.53 15.80 16.63
N VAL A 669 -19.20 14.53 16.37
CA VAL A 669 -17.81 14.05 16.40
C VAL A 669 -17.00 14.55 15.19
N ASN A 670 -15.72 14.80 15.42
CA ASN A 670 -14.80 15.13 14.34
C ASN A 670 -14.31 13.84 13.65
N HIS A 671 -15.08 13.39 12.65
CA HIS A 671 -14.77 12.21 11.83
C HIS A 671 -13.37 12.25 11.21
N LYS A 672 -12.90 13.43 10.75
CA LYS A 672 -11.54 13.59 10.22
C LYS A 672 -10.50 13.25 11.29
N LYS A 673 -10.67 13.80 12.50
CA LYS A 673 -9.75 13.54 13.63
C LYS A 673 -9.77 12.08 14.05
N LEU A 674 -10.96 11.45 14.09
CA LEU A 674 -11.09 10.03 14.39
C LEU A 674 -10.39 9.17 13.35
N GLN A 675 -10.63 9.41 12.06
CA GLN A 675 -10.00 8.65 10.98
C GLN A 675 -8.48 8.84 10.94
N MET A 676 -7.97 10.02 11.31
CA MET A 676 -6.52 10.25 11.47
C MET A 676 -5.91 9.41 12.59
N HIS A 677 -6.66 9.19 13.68
CA HIS A 677 -6.19 8.48 14.86
C HIS A 677 -6.36 6.95 14.75
N PHE A 678 -7.44 6.50 14.10
CA PHE A 678 -7.79 5.09 13.88
C PHE A 678 -7.92 4.78 12.39
N PRO A 679 -6.83 4.85 11.60
CA PRO A 679 -6.86 4.73 10.14
C PRO A 679 -7.36 3.36 9.63
N TYR A 680 -7.14 2.30 10.40
CA TYR A 680 -7.50 0.92 10.08
C TYR A 680 -8.94 0.55 10.47
N ILE A 681 -9.64 1.44 11.17
CA ILE A 681 -11.05 1.26 11.52
C ILE A 681 -11.92 1.93 10.46
N GLN A 682 -12.97 1.24 10.04
CA GLN A 682 -14.02 1.83 9.24
C GLN A 682 -15.14 2.34 10.15
N PHE A 683 -15.36 3.65 10.17
CA PHE A 683 -16.46 4.25 10.91
C PHE A 683 -17.72 4.34 10.04
N ILE A 684 -18.82 3.80 10.57
CA ILE A 684 -20.15 3.87 9.98
C ILE A 684 -21.03 4.69 10.91
N GLY A 685 -21.83 5.59 10.36
CA GLY A 685 -22.74 6.44 11.13
C GLY A 685 -24.08 6.61 10.42
N PRO A 686 -25.16 6.88 11.16
CA PRO A 686 -26.51 6.97 10.63
C PRO A 686 -26.72 8.12 9.61
N VAL A 687 -25.97 9.21 9.69
CA VAL A 687 -26.31 10.45 8.95
C VAL A 687 -26.13 10.28 7.44
N LYS A 688 -24.99 9.75 7.00
CA LYS A 688 -24.61 9.70 5.58
C LYS A 688 -25.62 8.93 4.73
N ARG A 689 -25.97 7.71 5.15
CA ARG A 689 -26.91 6.85 4.43
C ARG A 689 -28.36 7.32 4.59
N THR A 690 -28.73 7.89 5.73
CA THR A 690 -30.04 8.55 5.92
C THR A 690 -30.27 9.67 4.90
N LEU A 691 -29.26 10.50 4.65
CA LEU A 691 -29.36 11.57 3.65
C LEU A 691 -29.48 11.04 2.21
N ALA A 692 -28.80 9.95 1.89
CA ALA A 692 -28.97 9.28 0.59
C ALA A 692 -30.40 8.79 0.40
N ARG A 693 -31.04 8.25 1.45
CA ARG A 693 -32.45 7.83 1.42
C ARG A 693 -33.38 9.04 1.26
N ILE A 694 -33.10 10.14 1.94
CA ILE A 694 -33.89 11.39 1.82
C ILE A 694 -33.83 11.96 0.40
N LYS A 695 -32.66 11.92 -0.26
CA LYS A 695 -32.51 12.40 -1.65
C LYS A 695 -33.37 11.66 -2.68
N ASN A 696 -33.84 10.46 -2.34
CA ASN A 696 -34.68 9.64 -3.20
C ASN A 696 -36.18 9.80 -2.90
N LEU A 697 -36.56 10.70 -1.98
CA LEU A 697 -37.97 10.96 -1.66
C LEU A 697 -38.65 11.85 -2.72
N PRO A 698 -39.99 11.78 -2.86
CA PRO A 698 -40.75 12.70 -3.71
C PRO A 698 -40.45 14.17 -3.37
N LYS A 699 -40.29 15.03 -4.39
CA LYS A 699 -39.82 16.42 -4.19
C LYS A 699 -40.77 17.32 -3.38
N ASP A 700 -42.04 16.94 -3.29
CA ASP A 700 -43.08 17.57 -2.48
C ASP A 700 -43.12 17.07 -1.02
N ALA A 701 -42.25 16.11 -0.64
CA ALA A 701 -42.17 15.59 0.71
C ALA A 701 -41.83 16.69 1.74
N LYS A 702 -42.65 16.79 2.78
CA LYS A 702 -42.43 17.67 3.95
C LYS A 702 -41.79 16.85 5.06
N ILE A 703 -40.52 17.13 5.35
CA ILE A 703 -39.70 16.28 6.21
C ILE A 703 -39.62 16.89 7.62
N GLY A 704 -40.05 16.13 8.62
CA GLY A 704 -39.82 16.42 10.03
C GLY A 704 -38.63 15.65 10.56
N VAL A 705 -37.68 16.31 11.22
CA VAL A 705 -36.57 15.63 11.92
C VAL A 705 -36.77 15.76 13.42
N ILE A 706 -36.95 14.63 14.10
CA ILE A 706 -36.96 14.59 15.57
C ILE A 706 -35.70 13.90 16.08
N GLY A 707 -35.08 14.48 17.10
CA GLY A 707 -33.84 13.93 17.65
C GLY A 707 -33.47 14.55 18.99
N THR A 708 -32.36 14.10 19.57
CA THR A 708 -31.85 14.68 20.81
C THR A 708 -31.49 16.16 20.62
N ALA A 709 -31.44 16.93 21.72
CA ALA A 709 -31.04 18.34 21.67
C ALA A 709 -29.68 18.53 20.96
N GLY A 710 -28.68 17.70 21.25
CA GLY A 710 -27.38 17.74 20.59
C GLY A 710 -27.44 17.45 19.08
N THR A 711 -28.23 16.45 18.66
CA THR A 711 -28.43 16.15 17.23
C THR A 711 -29.00 17.34 16.48
N ILE A 712 -30.02 17.99 17.03
CA ILE A 712 -30.71 19.12 16.39
C ILE A 712 -29.83 20.38 16.43
N LYS A 713 -29.19 20.66 17.57
CA LYS A 713 -28.25 21.78 17.73
C LYS A 713 -27.05 21.69 16.79
N SER A 714 -26.66 20.49 16.33
CA SER A 714 -25.62 20.33 15.32
C SER A 714 -25.93 21.03 13.99
N GLY A 715 -27.22 21.24 13.68
CA GLY A 715 -27.72 21.81 12.42
C GLY A 715 -27.47 20.92 11.19
N MET A 716 -26.87 19.73 11.34
CA MET A 716 -26.36 18.94 10.22
C MET A 716 -27.48 18.39 9.32
N TYR A 717 -28.54 17.82 9.92
CA TYR A 717 -29.69 17.32 9.18
C TYR A 717 -30.44 18.45 8.46
N GLU A 718 -30.74 19.54 9.17
CA GLU A 718 -31.45 20.68 8.58
C GLU A 718 -30.71 21.24 7.36
N LYS A 719 -29.40 21.48 7.51
CA LYS A 719 -28.55 22.00 6.43
C LYS A 719 -28.54 21.06 5.22
N LEU A 720 -28.24 19.78 5.42
CA LEU A 720 -28.02 18.83 4.33
C LEU A 720 -29.33 18.44 3.61
N ILE A 721 -30.46 18.46 4.33
CA ILE A 721 -31.78 18.22 3.74
C ILE A 721 -32.24 19.44 2.92
N LYS A 722 -32.01 20.67 3.42
CA LYS A 722 -32.25 21.90 2.64
C LYS A 722 -31.40 21.96 1.37
N GLU A 723 -30.12 21.61 1.46
CA GLU A 723 -29.22 21.52 0.29
C GLU A 723 -29.70 20.48 -0.75
N ALA A 724 -30.43 19.45 -0.33
CA ALA A 724 -31.04 18.47 -1.22
C ALA A 724 -32.38 18.94 -1.85
N GLY A 725 -32.83 20.14 -1.50
CA GLY A 725 -34.02 20.79 -2.07
C GLY A 725 -35.35 20.43 -1.40
N TYR A 726 -35.35 19.95 -0.16
CA TYR A 726 -36.57 19.60 0.58
C TYR A 726 -36.94 20.66 1.62
N ASN A 727 -38.24 20.77 1.90
CA ASN A 727 -38.72 21.52 3.05
C ASN A 727 -38.55 20.67 4.32
N VAL A 728 -37.81 21.19 5.30
CA VAL A 728 -37.47 20.48 6.52
C VAL A 728 -37.72 21.33 7.77
N LEU A 729 -38.35 20.70 8.76
CA LEU A 729 -38.50 21.23 10.11
C LEU A 729 -37.81 20.30 11.10
N VAL A 730 -37.18 20.88 12.11
CA VAL A 730 -36.40 20.13 13.10
C VAL A 730 -36.93 20.40 14.50
N LYS A 731 -37.07 19.36 15.34
CA LYS A 731 -37.51 19.49 16.74
C LYS A 731 -36.64 18.66 17.67
N ALA A 732 -36.08 19.32 18.68
CA ALA A 732 -35.39 18.66 19.78
C ALA A 732 -36.41 17.99 20.71
N THR A 733 -36.20 16.72 21.01
CA THR A 733 -37.14 15.90 21.79
C THR A 733 -36.43 15.15 22.92
N PRO A 734 -35.76 15.84 23.87
CA PRO A 734 -34.94 15.20 24.90
C PRO A 734 -35.72 14.18 25.76
N LEU A 735 -36.98 14.49 26.07
CA LEU A 735 -37.88 13.59 26.83
C LEU A 735 -38.18 12.28 26.09
N LEU A 736 -38.25 12.31 24.75
CA LEU A 736 -38.56 11.12 23.96
C LEU A 736 -37.41 10.11 23.96
N ALA A 737 -36.16 10.57 24.11
CA ALA A 737 -35.01 9.68 24.27
C ALA A 737 -35.13 8.84 25.54
N VAL A 738 -35.47 9.48 26.66
CA VAL A 738 -35.69 8.80 27.94
C VAL A 738 -36.89 7.84 27.86
N LEU A 739 -38.04 8.33 27.36
CA LEU A 739 -39.24 7.51 27.22
C LEU A 739 -39.02 6.29 26.31
N SER A 740 -38.28 6.45 25.22
CA SER A 740 -37.98 5.36 24.29
C SER A 740 -37.12 4.25 24.91
N GLU A 741 -36.23 4.57 25.86
CA GLU A 741 -35.47 3.55 26.60
C GLU A 741 -36.34 2.82 27.63
N MET A 742 -37.24 3.55 28.31
CA MET A 742 -38.15 2.95 29.30
C MET A 742 -39.15 2.01 28.63
N LEU A 743 -39.61 2.32 27.42
CA LEU A 743 -40.53 1.47 26.65
C LEU A 743 -39.94 0.13 26.17
N TYR A 744 -38.63 -0.09 26.33
CA TYR A 744 -38.01 -1.38 26.00
C TYR A 744 -38.50 -2.49 26.95
N LYS A 745 -38.91 -3.63 26.37
CA LYS A 745 -39.66 -4.76 26.98
C LYS A 745 -39.06 -5.43 28.22
N LYS A 746 -37.91 -4.98 28.75
CA LYS A 746 -37.21 -5.59 29.90
C LYS A 746 -37.10 -4.67 31.13
N SER A 747 -37.77 -3.51 31.11
CA SER A 747 -37.65 -2.49 32.16
C SER A 747 -38.75 -2.52 33.23
N PHE A 748 -39.74 -3.42 33.10
CA PHE A 748 -40.88 -3.50 34.03
C PHE A 748 -41.03 -4.91 34.58
N ASP A 749 -41.29 -4.99 35.89
CA ASP A 749 -41.42 -6.25 36.62
C ASP A 749 -42.81 -6.91 36.42
N THR A 750 -43.83 -6.14 36.00
CA THR A 750 -45.20 -6.64 35.77
C THR A 750 -45.84 -6.04 34.52
N GLU A 751 -46.72 -6.80 33.86
CA GLU A 751 -47.47 -6.34 32.66
C GLU A 751 -48.40 -5.15 32.95
N GLU A 752 -48.89 -5.03 34.18
CA GLU A 752 -49.82 -3.97 34.57
C GLU A 752 -49.13 -2.61 34.66
N LYS A 753 -47.96 -2.54 35.30
CA LYS A 753 -47.11 -1.34 35.34
C LYS A 753 -46.68 -0.91 33.93
N GLN A 754 -46.43 -1.88 33.05
CA GLN A 754 -46.08 -1.60 31.65
C GLN A 754 -47.25 -0.94 30.90
N LYS A 755 -48.48 -1.41 31.09
CA LYS A 755 -49.69 -0.82 30.46
C LYS A 755 -49.96 0.60 30.96
N GLU A 756 -49.78 0.86 32.25
CA GLU A 756 -49.97 2.19 32.83
C GLU A 756 -48.92 3.18 32.32
N PHE A 757 -47.64 2.79 32.33
CA PHE A 757 -46.57 3.61 31.77
C PHE A 757 -46.78 3.90 30.27
N TYR A 758 -47.26 2.93 29.49
CA TYR A 758 -47.55 3.12 28.07
C TYR A 758 -48.64 4.18 27.84
N LYS A 759 -49.66 4.26 28.69
CA LYS A 759 -50.70 5.31 28.62
C LYS A 759 -50.10 6.70 28.87
N ILE A 760 -49.26 6.83 29.90
CA ILE A 760 -48.60 8.09 30.25
C ILE A 760 -47.63 8.52 29.13
N ALA A 761 -46.79 7.61 28.65
CA ALA A 761 -45.85 7.86 27.56
C ALA A 761 -46.56 8.31 26.27
N ARG A 762 -47.70 7.69 25.93
CA ARG A 762 -48.52 8.05 24.77
C ARG A 762 -49.04 9.49 24.88
N SER A 763 -49.55 9.90 26.05
CA SER A 763 -50.01 11.28 26.28
C SER A 763 -48.88 12.30 26.16
N ILE A 764 -47.70 12.01 26.71
CA ILE A 764 -46.52 12.89 26.62
C ILE A 764 -46.05 13.04 25.18
N ILE A 765 -45.97 11.94 24.42
CA ILE A 765 -45.59 11.95 23.00
C ILE A 765 -46.58 12.79 22.19
N TYR A 766 -47.88 12.62 22.44
CA TYR A 766 -48.92 13.39 21.74
C TYR A 766 -48.77 14.89 21.98
N VAL A 767 -48.73 15.32 23.25
CA VAL A 767 -48.58 16.74 23.61
C VAL A 767 -47.29 17.33 23.05
N ASN A 768 -46.19 16.57 23.06
CA ASN A 768 -44.91 17.08 22.58
C ASN A 768 -44.87 17.24 21.04
N LEU A 769 -45.53 16.37 20.28
CA LEU A 769 -45.39 16.31 18.82
C LEU A 769 -46.62 16.76 18.03
N GLU A 770 -47.79 16.91 18.65
CA GLU A 770 -49.04 17.23 17.94
C GLU A 770 -48.92 18.49 17.09
N GLU A 771 -48.52 19.62 17.69
CA GLU A 771 -48.38 20.86 16.93
C GLU A 771 -47.29 20.75 15.85
N PHE A 772 -46.19 20.07 16.16
CA PHE A 772 -45.08 19.91 15.22
C PHE A 772 -45.51 19.14 13.97
N ILE A 773 -46.25 18.05 14.14
CA ILE A 773 -46.64 17.15 13.04
C ILE A 773 -47.88 17.67 12.32
N LYS A 774 -48.97 17.92 13.05
CA LYS A 774 -50.28 18.24 12.43
C LYS A 774 -50.31 19.63 11.83
N LYS A 775 -49.83 20.67 12.54
CA LYS A 775 -49.90 22.06 12.06
C LYS A 775 -49.00 22.31 10.85
N ASN A 776 -47.93 21.54 10.72
CA ASN A 776 -46.96 21.69 9.63
C ASN A 776 -47.18 20.71 8.47
N ASN A 777 -48.20 19.85 8.53
CA ASN A 777 -48.50 18.82 7.54
C ASN A 777 -47.26 17.96 7.18
N ILE A 778 -46.54 17.47 8.20
CA ILE A 778 -45.36 16.63 7.99
C ILE A 778 -45.80 15.29 7.41
N SER A 779 -45.26 14.90 6.25
CA SER A 779 -45.56 13.62 5.60
C SER A 779 -44.51 12.54 5.88
N HIS A 780 -43.25 12.95 6.09
CA HIS A 780 -42.14 12.04 6.37
C HIS A 780 -41.42 12.45 7.65
N ILE A 781 -41.21 11.52 8.57
CA ILE A 781 -40.52 11.78 9.84
C ILE A 781 -39.19 11.02 9.93
N CYS A 782 -38.10 11.77 10.03
CA CYS A 782 -36.77 11.24 10.29
C CYS A 782 -36.55 11.08 11.80
N LEU A 783 -36.32 9.83 12.19
CA LEU A 783 -36.03 9.43 13.56
C LEU A 783 -34.52 9.55 13.80
N ALA A 784 -34.04 10.79 14.02
CA ALA A 784 -32.64 11.14 14.23
C ALA A 784 -32.14 10.82 15.65
N CYS A 785 -32.60 9.69 16.18
CA CYS A 785 -32.15 9.00 17.38
C CYS A 785 -32.48 7.51 17.19
N THR A 786 -31.52 6.62 17.36
CA THR A 786 -31.71 5.18 17.07
C THR A 786 -32.71 4.51 18.00
N HIS A 787 -32.89 5.03 19.22
CA HIS A 787 -33.93 4.58 20.14
C HIS A 787 -35.36 4.88 19.70
N TYR A 788 -35.55 5.89 18.84
CA TYR A 788 -36.89 6.32 18.44
C TYR A 788 -37.57 5.30 17.51
N ASP A 789 -36.84 4.31 17.01
CA ASP A 789 -37.44 3.18 16.28
C ASP A 789 -38.51 2.46 17.12
N TYR A 790 -38.40 2.47 18.46
CA TYR A 790 -39.44 1.93 19.36
C TYR A 790 -40.72 2.76 19.38
N LEU A 791 -40.65 4.04 19.02
CA LEU A 791 -41.80 4.94 19.00
C LEU A 791 -42.61 4.81 17.71
N LYS A 792 -42.12 4.11 16.68
CA LYS A 792 -42.78 4.01 15.36
C LYS A 792 -44.26 3.58 15.46
N SER A 793 -44.55 2.54 16.25
CA SER A 793 -45.93 2.07 16.43
C SER A 793 -46.78 3.13 17.13
N THR A 794 -46.28 3.70 18.24
CA THR A 794 -47.00 4.73 18.99
C THR A 794 -47.24 5.99 18.16
N LEU A 795 -46.26 6.42 17.36
CA LEU A 795 -46.37 7.58 16.46
C LEU A 795 -47.37 7.32 15.33
N LYS A 796 -47.34 6.13 14.72
CA LYS A 796 -48.30 5.72 13.70
C LYS A 796 -49.72 5.69 14.27
N ASP A 797 -49.89 5.13 15.47
CA ASP A 797 -51.17 5.07 16.18
C ASP A 797 -51.71 6.44 16.65
N LEU A 798 -50.84 7.46 16.79
CA LEU A 798 -51.22 8.80 17.25
C LEU A 798 -51.49 9.78 16.11
N PHE A 799 -50.73 9.66 15.01
CA PHE A 799 -50.65 10.68 13.96
C PHE A 799 -51.01 10.16 12.55
N GLY A 800 -51.32 8.87 12.38
CA GLY A 800 -51.82 8.33 11.11
C GLY A 800 -50.72 8.00 10.09
N GLU A 801 -50.97 8.33 8.81
CA GLU A 801 -50.10 8.02 7.66
C GLU A 801 -48.81 8.86 7.64
N LEU A 802 -47.91 8.58 8.58
CA LEU A 802 -46.53 9.08 8.57
C LEU A 802 -45.60 8.03 7.97
N GLU A 803 -44.78 8.44 7.01
CA GLU A 803 -43.67 7.64 6.50
C GLU A 803 -42.41 7.85 7.36
N PHE A 804 -41.79 6.75 7.80
CA PHE A 804 -40.67 6.81 8.75
C PHE A 804 -39.32 6.62 8.05
N ILE A 805 -38.40 7.54 8.31
CA ILE A 805 -37.00 7.41 7.90
C ILE A 805 -36.20 6.99 9.12
N SER A 806 -35.89 5.68 9.20
CA SER A 806 -35.16 5.09 10.33
C SER A 806 -33.66 5.18 10.16
N THR A 807 -33.00 5.78 11.15
CA THR A 807 -31.54 5.81 11.20
C THR A 807 -30.94 4.43 11.53
N VAL A 808 -31.69 3.55 12.21
CA VAL A 808 -31.28 2.16 12.50
C VAL A 808 -31.17 1.34 11.22
N GLU A 809 -32.16 1.41 10.34
CA GLU A 809 -32.16 0.70 9.04
C GLU A 809 -30.96 1.13 8.19
N THR A 810 -30.67 2.43 8.16
CA THR A 810 -29.58 2.97 7.34
C THR A 810 -28.19 2.49 7.79
N VAL A 811 -27.98 2.33 9.10
CA VAL A 811 -26.72 1.77 9.64
C VAL A 811 -26.60 0.29 9.26
N ILE A 812 -27.69 -0.47 9.31
CA ILE A 812 -27.69 -1.89 8.97
C ILE A 812 -27.37 -2.10 7.48
N GLU A 813 -28.02 -1.35 6.60
CA GLU A 813 -27.79 -1.43 5.15
C GLU A 813 -26.33 -1.11 4.79
N GLU A 814 -25.73 -0.08 5.39
CA GLU A 814 -24.34 0.29 5.13
C GLU A 814 -23.36 -0.78 5.62
N VAL A 815 -23.65 -1.44 6.75
CA VAL A 815 -22.87 -2.60 7.23
C VAL A 815 -23.01 -3.79 6.29
N GLN A 816 -24.21 -4.07 5.78
CA GLN A 816 -24.45 -5.17 4.85
C GLN A 816 -23.73 -4.98 3.51
N ASP A 817 -23.75 -3.78 2.94
CA ASP A 817 -23.05 -3.45 1.69
C ASP A 817 -21.54 -3.69 1.83
N LEU A 818 -20.97 -3.31 2.97
CA LEU A 818 -19.55 -3.53 3.26
C LEU A 818 -19.22 -5.00 3.44
N ILE A 819 -20.07 -5.74 4.16
CA ILE A 819 -19.87 -7.18 4.39
C ILE A 819 -19.98 -7.98 3.09
N LYS A 820 -20.87 -7.61 2.16
CA LYS A 820 -20.97 -8.24 0.83
C LYS A 820 -19.70 -8.09 0.00
N GLN A 821 -18.92 -7.03 0.26
CA GLN A 821 -17.64 -6.78 -0.41
C GLN A 821 -16.47 -7.50 0.27
N LEU A 822 -16.70 -8.15 1.42
CA LEU A 822 -15.71 -8.89 2.18
C LEU A 822 -15.85 -10.41 1.95
N PRO A 823 -14.74 -11.16 1.85
CA PRO A 823 -14.78 -12.61 1.64
C PRO A 823 -15.20 -13.33 2.93
N LEU A 824 -16.50 -13.54 3.11
CA LEU A 824 -17.08 -14.29 4.24
C LEU A 824 -16.82 -15.81 4.14
N GLN A 825 -16.69 -16.48 5.29
CA GLN A 825 -16.64 -17.95 5.39
C GLN A 825 -17.73 -18.45 6.33
N MET A 826 -18.22 -19.68 6.14
CA MET A 826 -19.16 -20.33 7.07
C MET A 826 -18.54 -20.44 8.48
N GLY A 827 -19.34 -20.12 9.50
CA GLY A 827 -18.94 -20.09 10.90
C GLY A 827 -20.07 -19.57 11.78
N GLU A 828 -19.94 -19.72 13.10
CA GLU A 828 -20.93 -19.25 14.06
C GLU A 828 -20.75 -17.76 14.40
N ARG A 829 -21.86 -17.07 14.66
CA ARG A 829 -21.90 -15.67 15.08
C ARG A 829 -21.80 -15.56 16.60
N GLU A 830 -20.86 -14.76 17.10
CA GLU A 830 -20.68 -14.54 18.54
C GLU A 830 -20.96 -13.08 18.90
N LEU A 831 -21.82 -12.82 19.90
CA LEU A 831 -22.12 -11.49 20.43
C LEU A 831 -21.50 -11.32 21.83
N GLU A 832 -20.54 -10.43 21.98
CA GLU A 832 -19.87 -10.12 23.26
C GLU A 832 -20.27 -8.72 23.76
N PHE A 833 -20.73 -8.65 25.02
CA PHE A 833 -21.04 -7.39 25.69
C PHE A 833 -19.82 -6.84 26.43
N ILE A 834 -19.35 -5.65 26.03
CA ILE A 834 -18.27 -4.95 26.72
C ILE A 834 -18.86 -4.08 27.83
N LYS A 835 -18.92 -4.58 29.07
CA LYS A 835 -19.31 -3.77 30.25
C LYS A 835 -18.06 -3.14 30.92
N ARG A 836 -18.16 -1.87 31.32
CA ARG A 836 -17.32 -1.28 32.38
C ARG A 836 -17.93 -1.61 33.76
N PRO A 837 -17.12 -1.81 34.83
CA PRO A 837 -17.63 -2.00 36.19
C PRO A 837 -18.29 -0.71 36.74
N LYS A 838 -19.34 -0.90 37.55
CA LYS A 838 -20.21 0.16 38.13
C LYS A 838 -19.49 1.04 39.18
N LYS A 839 -19.83 2.32 39.17
CA LYS A 839 -20.28 3.07 40.37
C LYS A 839 -21.42 4.00 39.93
N GLY A 840 -22.50 3.97 40.70
CA GLY A 840 -23.84 4.35 40.25
C GLY A 840 -24.10 5.83 40.02
N LYS A 841 -25.18 6.09 39.30
CA LYS A 841 -26.20 7.08 39.65
C LYS A 841 -27.55 6.44 39.31
N ASP A 842 -28.53 6.57 40.21
CA ASP A 842 -29.92 6.27 39.90
C ASP A 842 -30.32 7.07 38.66
N PHE A 843 -30.59 6.33 37.59
CA PHE A 843 -31.01 6.90 36.31
C PHE A 843 -32.30 7.72 36.48
N ASP A 844 -33.16 7.31 37.42
CA ASP A 844 -34.42 7.96 37.76
C ASP A 844 -34.22 9.35 38.40
N ARG A 845 -33.12 9.53 39.17
CA ARG A 845 -32.77 10.81 39.81
C ARG A 845 -32.29 11.88 38.81
N LEU A 846 -31.52 11.48 37.81
CA LEU A 846 -31.03 12.39 36.77
C LEU A 846 -32.17 12.85 35.85
N ILE A 847 -33.15 11.99 35.60
CA ILE A 847 -34.34 12.32 34.78
C ILE A 847 -35.20 13.38 35.49
N LEU A 848 -35.41 13.28 36.80
CA LEU A 848 -36.19 14.25 37.58
C LEU A 848 -35.46 15.58 37.80
N GLU A 849 -34.16 15.56 38.11
CA GLU A 849 -33.34 16.78 38.26
C GLU A 849 -33.26 17.58 36.94
N GLU A 850 -33.26 16.90 35.79
CA GLU A 850 -33.20 17.51 34.46
C GLU A 850 -34.56 18.02 33.96
N ILE A 851 -35.67 17.34 34.30
CA ILE A 851 -37.04 17.83 34.07
C ILE A 851 -37.34 19.09 34.88
N ILE A 852 -36.84 19.19 36.12
CA ILE A 852 -37.08 20.36 36.98
C ILE A 852 -36.15 21.52 36.59
N SER A 853 -34.91 21.24 36.21
CA SER A 853 -33.92 22.30 35.92
C SER A 853 -34.03 22.93 34.53
N THR A 854 -34.73 22.31 33.57
CA THR A 854 -34.83 22.80 32.17
C THR A 854 -36.10 23.57 31.83
N GLN A 855 -36.91 23.94 32.82
CA GLN A 855 -38.23 24.53 32.57
C GLN A 855 -38.24 26.06 32.42
N ASN A 856 -38.25 26.52 31.18
CA ASN A 856 -39.09 27.65 30.76
C ASN A 856 -40.45 27.10 30.32
N LEU A 857 -41.27 26.68 31.27
CA LEU A 857 -42.66 26.26 30.99
C LEU A 857 -43.60 27.46 30.88
N SER A 858 -44.58 27.33 29.99
CA SER A 858 -45.72 28.24 29.91
C SER A 858 -46.65 28.11 31.13
N SER A 859 -47.45 29.14 31.41
CA SER A 859 -48.32 29.18 32.59
C SER A 859 -49.33 28.03 32.64
N SER A 860 -49.77 27.49 31.50
CA SER A 860 -50.69 26.35 31.42
C SER A 860 -50.04 25.01 31.75
N GLU A 861 -48.74 24.87 31.50
CA GLU A 861 -47.98 23.66 31.82
C GLU A 861 -47.60 23.62 33.31
N LYS A 862 -47.41 24.80 33.95
CA LYS A 862 -47.22 24.92 35.40
C LYS A 862 -48.46 24.52 36.21
N VAL A 863 -49.65 24.87 35.72
CA VAL A 863 -50.93 24.49 36.36
C VAL A 863 -51.10 22.97 36.38
N LYS A 864 -50.83 22.29 35.25
CA LYS A 864 -50.94 20.82 35.17
C LYS A 864 -49.90 20.07 36.02
N LEU A 865 -48.74 20.68 36.29
CA LEU A 865 -47.72 20.12 37.19
C LEU A 865 -48.11 20.30 38.66
N GLY A 866 -48.73 21.43 39.01
CA GLY A 866 -49.34 21.64 40.33
C GLY A 866 -50.45 20.63 40.63
N ASP A 867 -51.33 20.35 39.67
CA ASP A 867 -52.40 19.35 39.82
C ASP A 867 -51.86 17.93 40.12
N ILE A 868 -50.68 17.58 39.59
CA ILE A 868 -50.00 16.30 39.84
C ILE A 868 -49.33 16.29 41.21
N GLU A 869 -48.76 17.41 41.64
CA GLU A 869 -48.14 17.57 42.96
C GLU A 869 -49.19 17.47 44.07
N ASP A 870 -50.37 18.05 43.87
CA ASP A 870 -51.50 17.96 44.79
C ASP A 870 -52.06 16.54 44.88
N GLN A 871 -52.15 15.80 43.76
CA GLN A 871 -52.52 14.37 43.78
C GLN A 871 -51.54 13.50 44.59
N ILE A 872 -50.25 13.81 44.52
CA ILE A 872 -49.21 13.11 45.29
C ILE A 872 -49.34 13.46 46.78
N LYS A 873 -49.58 14.73 47.13
CA LYS A 873 -49.82 15.18 48.51
C LYS A 873 -51.05 14.51 49.13
N THR A 874 -52.16 14.42 48.40
CA THR A 874 -53.37 13.70 48.87
C THR A 874 -53.11 12.21 49.09
N THR A 875 -52.31 11.59 48.22
CA THR A 875 -51.93 10.17 48.37
C THR A 875 -51.04 9.93 49.59
N LEU A 876 -50.17 10.89 49.94
CA LEU A 876 -49.32 10.84 51.13
C LEU A 876 -50.11 11.08 52.43
N GLN A 877 -51.08 12.00 52.38
CA GLN A 877 -51.96 12.32 53.51
C GLN A 877 -52.82 11.11 53.92
N ASN A 878 -53.26 10.30 52.96
CA ASN A 878 -54.01 9.07 53.23
C ASN A 878 -53.13 7.92 53.77
N LYS A 879 -51.79 8.02 53.70
CA LYS A 879 -50.85 6.97 54.09
C LYS A 879 -50.08 7.23 55.39
N LEU A 880 -50.06 8.47 55.86
CA LEU A 880 -49.36 8.88 57.09
C LEU A 880 -50.39 9.28 58.13
N GLU A 881 -50.77 8.36 59.03
CA GLU A 881 -51.72 8.67 60.11
C GLU A 881 -51.22 9.87 60.94
N GLY A 882 -52.03 10.94 60.98
CA GLY A 882 -51.79 12.12 61.81
C GLY A 882 -50.96 13.25 61.19
N ILE A 883 -50.76 13.29 59.87
CA ILE A 883 -50.09 14.42 59.18
C ILE A 883 -51.01 15.00 58.11
N THR A 884 -51.21 16.32 58.11
CA THR A 884 -52.02 17.02 57.09
C THR A 884 -51.17 17.44 55.89
N ALA A 885 -51.77 17.58 54.69
CA ALA A 885 -51.02 17.93 53.47
C ALA A 885 -50.29 19.29 53.57
N ASP A 886 -50.84 20.23 54.34
CA ASP A 886 -50.28 21.57 54.55
C ASP A 886 -49.08 21.59 55.50
N GLU A 887 -48.88 20.52 56.26
CA GLU A 887 -47.77 20.37 57.20
C GLU A 887 -46.49 19.86 56.53
N ILE A 888 -46.56 19.38 55.28
CA ILE A 888 -45.40 18.87 54.54
C ILE A 888 -44.64 20.05 53.91
N GLU A 889 -43.53 20.44 54.53
CA GLU A 889 -42.70 21.59 54.13
C GLU A 889 -42.02 21.38 52.76
N GLU A 890 -41.63 20.15 52.44
CA GLU A 890 -40.92 19.82 51.20
C GLU A 890 -41.12 18.34 50.82
N ILE A 891 -41.32 18.05 49.54
CA ILE A 891 -41.42 16.68 48.99
C ILE A 891 -40.36 16.48 47.91
N LYS A 892 -39.51 15.47 48.10
CA LYS A 892 -38.48 15.07 47.15
C LYS A 892 -38.55 13.58 46.91
N PHE A 893 -38.65 13.14 45.65
CA PHE A 893 -38.58 11.71 45.35
C PHE A 893 -37.24 11.13 45.80
N PHE A 894 -37.29 10.06 46.60
CA PHE A 894 -36.10 9.38 47.09
C PHE A 894 -35.71 8.24 46.14
N ASP A 895 -36.70 7.48 45.68
CA ASP A 895 -36.57 6.48 44.62
C ASP A 895 -37.91 6.28 43.88
N SER A 896 -37.96 5.31 42.96
CA SER A 896 -39.15 5.00 42.15
C SER A 896 -40.37 4.55 42.96
N ASN A 897 -40.19 4.21 44.24
CA ASN A 897 -41.26 3.73 45.10
C ASN A 897 -41.40 4.52 46.41
N SER A 898 -40.70 5.65 46.59
CA SER A 898 -40.74 6.42 47.82
C SER A 898 -40.38 7.89 47.66
N VAL A 899 -40.91 8.72 48.55
CA VAL A 899 -40.64 10.15 48.65
C VAL A 899 -40.04 10.49 50.01
N LYS A 900 -39.00 11.31 50.01
CA LYS A 900 -38.56 12.06 51.18
C LYS A 900 -39.50 13.23 51.41
N ILE A 901 -40.10 13.26 52.59
CA ILE A 901 -40.88 14.40 53.07
C ILE A 901 -40.13 15.08 54.20
N LYS A 902 -40.20 16.41 54.25
CA LYS A 902 -39.73 17.21 55.39
C LYS A 902 -40.95 17.69 56.17
N PHE A 903 -41.02 17.33 57.44
CA PHE A 903 -42.11 17.69 58.34
C PHE A 903 -41.55 17.95 59.74
N ASN A 904 -41.91 19.09 60.35
CA ASN A 904 -41.41 19.54 61.65
C ASN A 904 -39.87 19.52 61.74
N GLY A 905 -39.20 19.99 60.67
CA GLY A 905 -37.74 20.03 60.59
C GLY A 905 -37.02 18.66 60.52
N LYS A 906 -37.75 17.54 60.41
CA LYS A 906 -37.17 16.19 60.28
C LYS A 906 -37.50 15.59 58.91
N GLU A 907 -36.51 14.96 58.27
CA GLU A 907 -36.71 14.23 57.02
C GLU A 907 -37.18 12.78 57.29
N ARG A 908 -38.19 12.33 56.55
CA ARG A 908 -38.65 10.93 56.54
C ARG A 908 -38.81 10.44 55.12
N VAL A 909 -38.52 9.16 54.89
CA VAL A 909 -38.74 8.47 53.59
C VAL A 909 -40.05 7.70 53.69
N VAL A 910 -40.94 7.87 52.71
CA VAL A 910 -42.30 7.33 52.71
C VAL A 910 -42.54 6.57 51.42
N SER A 911 -42.93 5.30 51.51
CA SER A 911 -43.20 4.47 50.33
C SER A 911 -44.52 4.87 49.64
N LEU A 912 -44.46 5.07 48.33
CA LEU A 912 -45.62 5.35 47.48
C LEU A 912 -46.43 4.09 47.13
N PHE A 913 -45.87 2.89 47.26
CA PHE A 913 -46.53 1.65 46.80
C PHE A 913 -46.68 0.52 47.84
N ASN A 914 -46.08 0.60 49.03
CA ASN A 914 -46.36 -0.33 50.14
C ASN A 914 -47.32 0.28 51.18
N VAL A 915 -48.11 -0.58 51.85
CA VAL A 915 -49.19 -0.22 52.78
C VAL A 915 -48.80 -0.45 54.26
N ASN A 916 -47.56 -0.87 54.55
CA ASN A 916 -47.06 -1.05 55.91
C ASN A 916 -45.99 -0.02 56.28
#